data_AF-A0A314UKP4-F1
#
_entry.id   AF-A0A314UKP4-F1
#
_cell.length_a   1.000
_cell.length_b   1.000
_cell.length_c   1.000
_cell.angle_alpha   90.00
_cell.angle_beta   90.00
_cell.angle_gamma   90.00
#
_symmetry.space_group_name_H-M   'P 1'
#
loop_
_entity.id
_entity.type
_entity.pdbx_description
1 polymer ?
#
loop_
_entity_poly.entity_id
_entity_poly.type
_entity_poly.pdbx_seq_one_letter_code
_entity_poly.pdbx_strand_id
1 'polypeptide(L)'
;MTGYKLTSFNQIDDYGQDKMWKTQKQLVPRKRKNQITALVEDALNKSSFESYSPRARDSLSCWTPDCIGFNLIEAVLCHICRKERPGAVLVFMTGWEDISCLRDQLKAHPLLGDPNRVLLLTCHGSMATSEQKLIFGRPPPNVRKVVLATNMAEASITINDVVFVVDCGKAKETSYDALNNTPCLLPSWISQASARQRRGRAGRVQPGECFHLYPKCVYHAFAEYQLPELLRTPLNSLCLQIKSLQVPSIGEFLSAALQPPEPLAVQNAIGFLTSIGALDDNENLTSLGKYLSILPVDPKLGKMLIMGAVFHCFDPVLTIVSGLSVRDPFLLPQDKKDLAGTAKSRFSAKDYSDHMALVRAYEGWKDAEREGSAYEYCWRNFLSAQTLQAIHSLRKQFNYILRDAGLVDADASINNKLSHNQSLVRAIICSGLFPGIASVVHRETSMSFKTMDDGQVLLYANSVNARYQTIPYPWLGHLRMLEGYIDFFMDPSLVDCYLKLKEELNELIQKKLQDPSLDIHKEGKYIMLAVQELVSGDQCEGRFVFGRDSKRPKESGDNSRFTKDGTNPKSLLQTLLMRAGHSPPKYKTKHLKSNEFRALVEFKGMQFVGKPKKNKQLAERDAAIEALAWLTHTSDNSRGEEDNSPPDVTDNMLKLLGKRRRSKRQSG
;
A
#
# COMPACT_ATOMS: atom_id res chain seq x y z
N MET A 1 -29.90 -6.51 30.26
CA MET A 1 -29.85 -6.77 28.80
C MET A 1 -30.60 -5.67 28.06
N THR A 2 -30.04 -5.19 26.94
CA THR A 2 -30.54 -4.04 26.16
C THR A 2 -31.95 -4.23 25.59
N GLY A 3 -32.39 -5.48 25.42
CA GLY A 3 -33.66 -5.82 24.74
C GLY A 3 -33.60 -5.69 23.21
N TYR A 4 -32.47 -5.25 22.65
CA TYR A 4 -32.27 -5.09 21.22
C TYR A 4 -32.22 -6.47 20.53
N LYS A 5 -32.93 -6.62 19.39
CA LYS A 5 -32.94 -7.83 18.56
C LYS A 5 -32.29 -7.52 17.23
N LEU A 6 -31.26 -8.26 16.88
CA LEU A 6 -30.63 -8.20 15.57
C LEU A 6 -31.53 -8.86 14.53
N THR A 7 -31.54 -8.29 13.34
CA THR A 7 -32.26 -8.74 12.14
C THR A 7 -31.31 -8.63 10.96
N SER A 8 -31.64 -9.30 9.86
CA SER A 8 -30.86 -9.22 8.61
C SER A 8 -30.66 -7.77 8.10
N PHE A 9 -31.54 -6.85 8.46
CA PHE A 9 -31.48 -5.46 8.03
C PHE A 9 -30.69 -4.57 8.99
N ASN A 10 -30.88 -4.73 10.31
CA ASN A 10 -30.23 -3.84 11.29
C ASN A 10 -28.82 -4.28 11.69
N GLN A 11 -28.37 -5.46 11.26
CA GLN A 11 -27.00 -5.93 11.45
C GLN A 11 -26.00 -5.20 10.55
N ILE A 12 -26.46 -4.65 9.43
CA ILE A 12 -25.64 -3.99 8.42
C ILE A 12 -25.24 -2.60 8.92
N ASP A 13 -23.96 -2.27 8.77
CA ASP A 13 -23.47 -0.94 9.12
C ASP A 13 -23.78 0.05 7.99
N ASP A 14 -24.41 1.18 8.33
CA ASP A 14 -24.65 2.25 7.37
C ASP A 14 -23.45 3.21 7.29
N TYR A 15 -22.79 3.22 6.14
CA TYR A 15 -21.70 4.15 5.83
C TYR A 15 -22.16 5.39 5.05
N GLY A 16 -23.46 5.53 4.80
CA GLY A 16 -24.06 6.63 4.03
C GLY A 16 -23.97 6.45 2.50
N GLN A 17 -24.64 7.34 1.78
CA GLN A 17 -24.78 7.29 0.31
C GLN A 17 -23.42 7.36 -0.42
N ASP A 18 -22.50 8.21 0.05
CA ASP A 18 -21.18 8.39 -0.55
C ASP A 18 -20.29 7.13 -0.48
N LYS A 19 -20.64 6.17 0.38
CA LYS A 19 -19.88 4.95 0.63
C LYS A 19 -20.71 3.69 0.51
N MET A 20 -21.77 3.73 -0.31
CA MET A 20 -22.62 2.57 -0.59
C MET A 20 -21.85 1.31 -0.97
N TRP A 21 -20.68 1.44 -1.61
CA TRP A 21 -19.84 0.28 -1.97
C TRP A 21 -19.41 -0.54 -0.74
N LYS A 22 -19.23 0.08 0.44
CA LYS A 22 -18.90 -0.63 1.67
C LYS A 22 -20.12 -1.38 2.21
N THR A 23 -21.26 -0.71 2.27
CA THR A 23 -22.54 -1.31 2.66
C THR A 23 -22.88 -2.50 1.74
N GLN A 24 -22.71 -2.33 0.43
CA GLN A 24 -22.90 -3.40 -0.55
C GLN A 24 -21.89 -4.54 -0.40
N LYS A 25 -20.62 -4.26 -0.05
CA LYS A 25 -19.65 -5.33 0.23
C LYS A 25 -20.03 -6.20 1.42
N GLN A 26 -20.77 -5.68 2.41
CA GLN A 26 -21.29 -6.48 3.52
C GLN A 26 -22.41 -7.43 3.07
N LEU A 27 -23.09 -7.12 1.95
CA LEU A 27 -24.19 -7.92 1.39
C LEU A 27 -23.71 -9.00 0.40
N VAL A 28 -22.48 -8.93 -0.09
CA VAL A 28 -21.95 -9.83 -1.13
C VAL A 28 -21.10 -10.95 -0.51
N PRO A 29 -21.42 -12.24 -0.78
CA PRO A 29 -20.59 -13.36 -0.35
C PRO A 29 -19.16 -13.26 -0.92
N ARG A 30 -18.14 -13.27 -0.07
CA ARG A 30 -16.73 -13.20 -0.51
C ARG A 30 -16.34 -14.45 -1.31
N LYS A 31 -15.77 -14.24 -2.52
CA LYS A 31 -15.23 -15.32 -3.38
C LYS A 31 -13.95 -15.97 -2.84
N ARG A 32 -13.17 -15.26 -2.00
CA ARG A 32 -12.02 -15.78 -1.25
C ARG A 32 -12.22 -15.44 0.22
N LYS A 33 -12.40 -16.46 1.05
CA LYS A 33 -12.54 -16.31 2.50
C LYS A 33 -11.14 -16.28 3.11
N ASN A 34 -10.84 -15.26 3.90
CA ASN A 34 -9.63 -15.27 4.72
C ASN A 34 -9.77 -16.40 5.75
N GLN A 35 -8.67 -17.09 6.06
CA GLN A 35 -8.66 -18.25 6.96
C GLN A 35 -9.28 -17.92 8.33
N ILE A 36 -9.06 -16.70 8.84
CA ILE A 36 -9.64 -16.20 10.09
C ILE A 36 -11.17 -16.04 9.99
N THR A 37 -11.70 -15.52 8.88
CA THR A 37 -13.16 -15.40 8.67
C THR A 37 -13.82 -16.78 8.58
N ALA A 38 -13.16 -17.75 7.93
CA ALA A 38 -13.65 -19.11 7.84
C ALA A 38 -13.72 -19.81 9.20
N LEU A 39 -12.72 -19.60 10.07
CA LEU A 39 -12.72 -20.14 11.44
C LEU A 39 -13.88 -19.59 12.29
N VAL A 40 -14.19 -18.30 12.16
CA VAL A 40 -15.31 -17.68 12.88
C VAL A 40 -16.65 -18.20 12.40
N GLU A 41 -16.84 -18.35 11.08
CA GLU A 41 -18.05 -18.94 10.50
C GLU A 41 -18.23 -20.41 10.93
N ASP A 42 -17.16 -21.20 10.92
CA ASP A 42 -17.17 -22.59 11.38
C ASP A 42 -17.52 -22.70 12.87
N ALA A 43 -16.93 -21.83 13.71
CA ALA A 43 -17.24 -21.77 15.13
C ALA A 43 -18.72 -21.45 15.38
N LEU A 44 -19.31 -20.52 14.62
CA LEU A 44 -20.74 -20.22 14.70
C LEU A 44 -21.60 -21.43 14.31
N ASN A 45 -21.28 -22.08 13.19
CA ASN A 45 -22.05 -23.21 12.66
C ASN A 45 -22.02 -24.43 13.61
N LYS A 46 -20.93 -24.62 14.34
CA LYS A 46 -20.76 -25.72 15.31
C LYS A 46 -21.37 -25.44 16.69
N SER A 47 -21.79 -24.20 16.95
CA SER A 47 -22.27 -23.80 18.27
C SER A 47 -23.77 -24.05 18.45
N SER A 48 -24.15 -24.67 19.58
CA SER A 48 -25.54 -24.65 20.03
C SER A 48 -25.78 -23.50 21.01
N PHE A 49 -26.85 -22.74 20.78
CA PHE A 49 -27.29 -21.65 21.65
C PHE A 49 -28.55 -22.01 22.46
N GLU A 50 -28.85 -23.30 22.62
CA GLU A 50 -30.07 -23.80 23.29
C GLU A 50 -30.26 -23.28 24.72
N SER A 51 -29.18 -22.97 25.44
CA SER A 51 -29.23 -22.37 26.78
C SER A 51 -29.75 -20.92 26.80
N TYR A 52 -29.92 -20.29 25.64
CA TYR A 52 -30.40 -18.92 25.51
C TYR A 52 -31.88 -18.88 25.11
N SER A 53 -32.57 -17.79 25.50
CA SER A 53 -33.97 -17.58 25.12
C SER A 53 -34.18 -17.65 23.60
N PRO A 54 -35.36 -18.06 23.10
CA PRO A 54 -35.66 -18.08 21.66
C PRO A 54 -35.36 -16.75 20.96
N ARG A 55 -35.71 -15.63 21.61
CA ARG A 55 -35.41 -14.29 21.08
C ARG A 55 -33.92 -14.01 20.90
N ALA A 56 -33.09 -14.47 21.85
CA ALA A 56 -31.64 -14.32 21.76
C ALA A 56 -31.04 -15.22 20.67
N ARG A 57 -31.56 -16.44 20.52
CA ARG A 57 -31.19 -17.34 19.42
C ARG A 57 -31.51 -16.76 18.05
N ASP A 58 -32.71 -16.23 17.86
CA ASP A 58 -33.10 -15.53 16.62
C ASP A 58 -32.22 -14.32 16.33
N SER A 59 -31.84 -13.58 17.37
CA SER A 59 -30.94 -12.43 17.21
C SER A 59 -29.54 -12.88 16.81
N LEU A 60 -29.03 -13.96 17.42
CA LEU A 60 -27.70 -14.49 17.12
C LEU A 60 -27.62 -15.12 15.73
N SER A 61 -28.69 -15.71 15.22
CA SER A 61 -28.72 -16.23 13.84
C SER A 61 -28.62 -15.13 12.78
N CYS A 62 -28.95 -13.89 13.13
CA CYS A 62 -28.76 -12.72 12.29
C CYS A 62 -27.38 -12.07 12.44
N TRP A 63 -26.53 -12.54 13.38
CA TRP A 63 -25.23 -11.93 13.62
C TRP A 63 -24.24 -12.19 12.49
N THR A 64 -23.64 -11.13 11.96
CA THR A 64 -22.74 -11.19 10.80
C THR A 64 -21.30 -10.84 11.17
N PRO A 65 -20.30 -11.71 10.89
CA PRO A 65 -18.91 -11.46 11.24
C PRO A 65 -18.23 -10.38 10.41
N ASP A 66 -18.79 -9.95 9.28
CA ASP A 66 -18.22 -8.89 8.44
C ASP A 66 -18.58 -7.47 8.92
N CYS A 67 -19.64 -7.32 9.71
CA CYS A 67 -20.11 -6.03 10.22
C CYS A 67 -19.40 -5.65 11.54
N ILE A 68 -19.31 -4.36 11.84
CA ILE A 68 -18.83 -3.82 13.13
C ILE A 68 -19.97 -3.80 14.15
N GLY A 69 -21.20 -3.57 13.69
CA GLY A 69 -22.41 -3.58 14.49
C GLY A 69 -22.79 -2.19 15.00
N PHE A 70 -22.81 -1.16 14.15
CA PHE A 70 -23.11 0.23 14.56
C PHE A 70 -24.41 0.36 15.34
N ASN A 71 -25.49 -0.29 14.86
CA ASN A 71 -26.78 -0.25 15.54
C ASN A 71 -26.78 -0.99 16.89
N LEU A 72 -26.00 -2.07 17.00
CA LEU A 72 -25.82 -2.77 18.27
C LEU A 72 -25.03 -1.90 19.27
N ILE A 73 -23.98 -1.21 18.80
CA ILE A 73 -23.21 -0.25 19.60
C ILE A 73 -24.14 0.86 20.11
N GLU A 74 -24.93 1.49 19.23
CA GLU A 74 -25.90 2.52 19.60
C GLU A 74 -26.89 2.01 20.67
N ALA A 75 -27.44 0.80 20.49
CA ALA A 75 -28.37 0.20 21.45
C ALA A 75 -27.71 -0.09 22.81
N VAL A 76 -26.46 -0.55 22.84
CA VAL A 76 -25.68 -0.75 24.06
C VAL A 76 -25.39 0.58 24.74
N LEU A 77 -25.00 1.62 23.99
CA LEU A 77 -24.78 2.96 24.54
C LEU A 77 -26.07 3.54 25.13
N CYS A 78 -27.21 3.38 24.46
CA CYS A 78 -28.51 3.77 25.00
C CYS A 78 -28.85 3.04 26.30
N HIS A 79 -28.58 1.74 26.38
CA HIS A 79 -28.78 0.96 27.60
C HIS A 79 -27.92 1.47 28.74
N ILE A 80 -26.62 1.66 28.48
CA ILE A 80 -25.66 2.20 29.44
C ILE A 80 -26.11 3.56 29.95
N CYS A 81 -26.42 4.50 29.04
CA CYS A 81 -26.83 5.86 29.43
C CYS A 81 -28.14 5.92 30.23
N ARG A 82 -29.08 4.99 29.99
CA ARG A 82 -30.40 4.99 30.65
C ARG A 82 -30.44 4.20 31.95
N LYS A 83 -29.71 3.09 32.05
CA LYS A 83 -29.91 2.09 33.10
C LYS A 83 -28.70 1.86 33.99
N GLU A 84 -27.50 2.21 33.51
CA GLU A 84 -26.26 1.90 34.23
C GLU A 84 -25.75 3.09 35.07
N ARG A 85 -24.98 2.75 36.10
CA ARG A 85 -24.33 3.70 37.01
C ARG A 85 -23.43 4.72 36.29
N PRO A 86 -23.06 5.84 36.93
CA PRO A 86 -22.12 6.80 36.34
C PRO A 86 -20.77 6.19 35.97
N GLY A 87 -20.19 6.69 34.87
CA GLY A 87 -18.90 6.26 34.36
C GLY A 87 -18.75 6.52 32.87
N ALA A 88 -17.53 6.78 32.41
CA ALA A 88 -17.26 6.98 31.00
C ALA A 88 -17.32 5.64 30.23
N VAL A 89 -17.65 5.73 28.94
CA VAL A 89 -17.69 4.59 28.02
C VAL A 89 -16.54 4.70 27.03
N LEU A 90 -15.76 3.63 26.88
CA LEU A 90 -14.74 3.49 25.85
C LEU A 90 -15.19 2.48 24.80
N VAL A 91 -15.32 2.91 23.54
CA VAL A 91 -15.74 2.06 22.42
C VAL A 91 -14.54 1.77 21.52
N PHE A 92 -14.19 0.51 21.37
CA PHE A 92 -13.13 0.07 20.45
C PHE A 92 -13.67 -0.16 19.05
N MET A 93 -13.05 0.51 18.08
CA MET A 93 -13.38 0.51 16.65
C MET A 93 -12.13 0.19 15.81
N THR A 94 -12.32 -0.14 14.53
CA THR A 94 -11.22 -0.56 13.63
C THR A 94 -10.38 0.58 13.07
N GLY A 95 -10.98 1.74 12.78
CA GLY A 95 -10.25 2.87 12.21
C GLY A 95 -11.08 4.14 12.10
N TRP A 96 -10.47 5.21 11.58
CA TRP A 96 -11.09 6.54 11.49
C TRP A 96 -12.43 6.56 10.75
N GLU A 97 -12.54 5.84 9.63
CA GLU A 97 -13.78 5.85 8.85
C GLU A 97 -14.95 5.28 9.64
N ASP A 98 -14.72 4.20 10.39
CA ASP A 98 -15.75 3.53 11.18
C ASP A 98 -16.12 4.39 12.40
N ILE A 99 -15.11 5.03 13.03
CA ILE A 99 -15.32 6.02 14.09
C ILE A 99 -16.17 7.20 13.61
N SER A 100 -15.86 7.74 12.43
CA SER A 100 -16.56 8.88 11.83
C SER A 100 -18.03 8.56 11.56
N CYS A 101 -18.31 7.45 10.87
CA CYS A 101 -19.68 7.06 10.53
C CYS A 101 -20.51 6.77 11.78
N LEU A 102 -19.97 6.02 12.75
CA LEU A 102 -20.65 5.78 14.01
C LEU A 102 -20.90 7.09 14.76
N ARG A 103 -19.92 7.99 14.83
CA ARG A 103 -20.09 9.30 15.51
C ARG A 103 -21.24 10.09 14.90
N ASP A 104 -21.34 10.13 13.58
CA ASP A 104 -22.38 10.88 12.88
C ASP A 104 -23.77 10.27 13.12
N GLN A 105 -23.87 8.93 13.15
CA GLN A 105 -25.08 8.22 13.57
C GLN A 105 -25.46 8.55 15.03
N LEU A 106 -24.51 8.47 15.97
CA LEU A 106 -24.76 8.75 17.39
C LEU A 106 -25.18 10.20 17.63
N LYS A 107 -24.62 11.16 16.87
CA LYS A 107 -25.03 12.57 16.92
C LYS A 107 -26.46 12.81 16.43
N ALA A 108 -26.93 12.01 15.48
CA ALA A 108 -28.31 12.08 15.00
C ALA A 108 -29.32 11.46 15.99
N HIS A 109 -28.87 10.63 16.92
CA HIS A 109 -29.74 9.96 17.88
C HIS A 109 -30.20 10.92 19.00
N PRO A 110 -31.51 11.03 19.33
CA PRO A 110 -32.04 12.02 20.26
C PRO A 110 -31.41 12.03 21.67
N LEU A 111 -31.01 10.86 22.17
CA LEU A 111 -30.37 10.75 23.49
C LEU A 111 -28.85 10.93 23.44
N LEU A 112 -28.20 10.36 22.41
CA LEU A 112 -26.74 10.22 22.37
C LEU A 112 -26.07 11.42 21.69
N GLY A 113 -26.84 12.18 20.91
CA GLY A 113 -26.45 13.46 20.33
C GLY A 113 -26.78 14.67 21.21
N ASP A 114 -27.52 14.51 22.32
CA ASP A 114 -27.82 15.61 23.24
C ASP A 114 -26.56 16.00 24.04
N PRO A 115 -25.98 17.19 23.80
CA PRO A 115 -24.75 17.61 24.46
C PRO A 115 -24.92 17.83 25.97
N ASN A 116 -26.15 17.98 26.46
CA ASN A 116 -26.44 18.10 27.89
C ASN A 116 -26.46 16.73 28.59
N ARG A 117 -26.38 15.62 27.84
CA ARG A 117 -26.42 14.25 28.37
C ARG A 117 -25.18 13.46 28.02
N VAL A 118 -24.61 13.66 26.82
CA VAL A 118 -23.49 12.88 26.31
C VAL A 118 -22.41 13.80 25.73
N LEU A 119 -21.18 13.62 26.21
CA LEU A 119 -19.98 14.19 25.63
C LEU A 119 -19.32 13.14 24.73
N LEU A 120 -19.54 13.24 23.42
CA LEU A 120 -19.00 12.32 22.42
C LEU A 120 -17.63 12.79 21.92
N LEU A 121 -16.60 11.99 22.17
CA LEU A 121 -15.21 12.26 21.78
C LEU A 121 -14.67 11.14 20.88
N THR A 122 -13.70 11.47 20.04
CA THR A 122 -12.99 10.51 19.20
C THR A 122 -11.52 10.46 19.55
N CYS A 123 -10.88 9.31 19.36
CA CYS A 123 -9.44 9.14 19.59
C CYS A 123 -8.83 8.25 18.50
N HIS A 124 -8.05 8.87 17.61
CA HIS A 124 -7.39 8.20 16.50
C HIS A 124 -5.99 8.76 16.28
N GLY A 125 -5.05 7.94 15.79
CA GLY A 125 -3.64 8.33 15.61
C GLY A 125 -3.43 9.51 14.64
N SER A 126 -4.34 9.76 13.70
CA SER A 126 -4.25 10.90 12.79
C SER A 126 -4.87 12.20 13.32
N MET A 127 -5.47 12.19 14.52
CA MET A 127 -6.08 13.39 15.11
C MET A 127 -5.01 14.34 15.66
N ALA A 128 -5.35 15.62 15.74
CA ALA A 128 -4.51 16.60 16.41
C ALA A 128 -4.42 16.27 17.91
N THR A 129 -3.24 16.46 18.49
CA THR A 129 -3.01 16.13 19.91
C THR A 129 -3.86 16.97 20.86
N SER A 130 -4.20 18.21 20.49
CA SER A 130 -5.16 19.03 21.25
C SER A 130 -6.52 18.33 21.38
N GLU A 131 -7.01 17.71 20.31
CA GLU A 131 -8.26 16.94 20.31
C GLU A 131 -8.12 15.64 21.11
N GLN A 132 -6.99 14.93 20.96
CA GLN A 132 -6.72 13.73 21.75
C GLN A 132 -6.66 14.04 23.25
N LYS A 133 -6.14 15.20 23.65
CA LYS A 133 -6.06 15.60 25.06
C LYS A 133 -7.43 15.75 25.72
N LEU A 134 -8.49 16.04 24.95
CA LEU A 134 -9.85 16.21 25.47
C LEU A 134 -10.37 14.96 26.18
N ILE A 135 -9.91 13.77 25.77
CA ILE A 135 -10.37 12.50 26.35
C ILE A 135 -9.96 12.32 27.82
N PHE A 136 -8.90 13.01 28.28
CA PHE A 136 -8.43 12.96 29.66
C PHE A 136 -9.21 13.90 30.59
N GLY A 137 -9.93 14.88 30.02
CA GLY A 137 -10.78 15.78 30.78
C GLY A 137 -11.95 15.06 31.44
N ARG A 138 -12.36 15.52 32.62
CA ARG A 138 -13.62 15.07 33.24
C ARG A 138 -14.81 15.70 32.50
N PRO A 139 -15.89 14.96 32.26
CA PRO A 139 -17.10 15.55 31.68
C PRO A 139 -17.78 16.51 32.67
N PRO A 140 -18.64 17.42 32.18
CA PRO A 140 -19.52 18.22 33.04
C PRO A 140 -20.41 17.35 33.95
N PRO A 141 -20.92 17.89 35.06
CA PRO A 141 -21.87 17.19 35.93
C PRO A 141 -23.08 16.69 35.13
N ASN A 142 -23.54 15.46 35.42
CA ASN A 142 -24.65 14.78 34.74
C ASN A 142 -24.46 14.50 33.24
N VAL A 143 -23.27 14.74 32.68
CA VAL A 143 -22.93 14.41 31.30
C VAL A 143 -22.08 13.13 31.27
N ARG A 144 -22.46 12.15 30.46
CA ARG A 144 -21.68 10.92 30.26
C ARG A 144 -20.66 11.10 29.13
N LYS A 145 -19.39 10.87 29.41
CA LYS A 145 -18.34 10.84 28.40
C LYS A 145 -18.37 9.52 27.63
N VAL A 146 -18.38 9.58 26.30
CA VAL A 146 -18.27 8.43 25.40
C VAL A 146 -17.10 8.67 24.45
N VAL A 147 -16.10 7.79 24.46
CA VAL A 147 -14.89 7.90 23.66
C VAL A 147 -14.85 6.79 22.61
N LEU A 148 -14.87 7.15 21.33
CA LEU A 148 -14.70 6.22 20.21
C LEU A 148 -13.22 6.14 19.82
N ALA A 149 -12.58 4.98 19.96
CA ALA A 149 -11.14 4.84 19.82
C ALA A 149 -10.72 3.59 19.04
N THR A 150 -9.49 3.61 18.47
CA THR A 150 -8.86 2.40 17.93
C THR A 150 -8.10 1.62 19.00
N ASN A 151 -7.40 0.55 18.60
CA ASN A 151 -6.45 -0.17 19.44
C ASN A 151 -5.34 0.71 20.07
N MET A 152 -5.18 1.97 19.66
CA MET A 152 -4.32 2.93 20.36
C MET A 152 -4.73 3.13 21.84
N ALA A 153 -6.01 2.95 22.17
CA ALA A 153 -6.50 3.01 23.55
C ALA A 153 -6.30 1.69 24.34
N GLU A 154 -5.84 0.62 23.68
CA GLU A 154 -5.66 -0.71 24.29
C GLU A 154 -4.43 -0.78 25.19
N ALA A 155 -3.36 -0.06 24.83
CA ALA A 155 -2.10 -0.01 25.57
C ALA A 155 -1.75 1.44 25.96
N SER A 156 -1.50 2.30 24.96
CA SER A 156 -0.77 3.56 25.07
C SER A 156 -1.54 4.74 25.68
N ILE A 157 -2.86 4.64 25.87
CA ILE A 157 -3.69 5.73 26.38
C ILE A 157 -4.46 5.30 27.63
N THR A 158 -4.37 6.09 28.70
CA THR A 158 -5.02 5.81 29.98
C THR A 158 -6.07 6.86 30.31
N ILE A 159 -7.33 6.50 30.12
CA ILE A 159 -8.49 7.32 30.48
C ILE A 159 -9.02 6.84 31.83
N ASN A 160 -8.88 7.66 32.87
CA ASN A 160 -9.06 7.21 34.25
C ASN A 160 -10.52 6.96 34.65
N ASP A 161 -11.48 7.65 34.05
CA ASP A 161 -12.90 7.60 34.42
C ASP A 161 -13.73 6.59 33.61
N VAL A 162 -13.07 5.70 32.85
CA VAL A 162 -13.74 4.62 32.11
C VAL A 162 -14.23 3.54 33.08
N VAL A 163 -15.52 3.23 32.97
CA VAL A 163 -16.20 2.16 33.73
C VAL A 163 -16.82 1.14 32.79
N PHE A 164 -17.17 1.56 31.57
CA PHE A 164 -17.78 0.70 30.57
C PHE A 164 -16.88 0.63 29.34
N VAL A 165 -16.64 -0.58 28.85
CA VAL A 165 -15.97 -0.82 27.56
C VAL A 165 -16.96 -1.48 26.61
N VAL A 166 -17.01 -1.03 25.37
CA VAL A 166 -17.74 -1.67 24.27
C VAL A 166 -16.72 -2.10 23.23
N ASP A 167 -16.59 -3.41 23.00
CA ASP A 167 -15.54 -4.00 22.15
C ASP A 167 -16.15 -4.72 20.95
N CYS A 168 -15.92 -4.19 19.74
CA CYS A 168 -16.33 -4.84 18.50
C CYS A 168 -15.50 -6.09 18.14
N GLY A 169 -14.37 -6.33 18.81
CA GLY A 169 -13.52 -7.51 18.58
C GLY A 169 -12.60 -7.42 17.38
N LYS A 170 -12.52 -6.26 16.72
CA LYS A 170 -11.69 -6.06 15.54
C LYS A 170 -10.69 -4.92 15.72
N ALA A 171 -9.62 -4.97 14.93
CA ALA A 171 -8.63 -3.91 14.80
C ALA A 171 -8.07 -3.91 13.37
N LYS A 172 -7.42 -2.82 12.97
CA LYS A 172 -6.53 -2.86 11.81
C LYS A 172 -5.13 -3.25 12.28
N GLU A 173 -4.56 -4.26 11.66
CA GLU A 173 -3.23 -4.76 11.99
C GLU A 173 -2.34 -4.77 10.74
N THR A 174 -1.06 -4.47 10.94
CA THR A 174 -0.05 -4.58 9.90
C THR A 174 0.25 -6.07 9.67
N SER A 175 0.09 -6.49 8.43
CA SER A 175 0.45 -7.81 7.90
C SER A 175 1.44 -7.65 6.76
N TYR A 176 2.25 -8.66 6.50
CA TYR A 176 3.19 -8.68 5.38
C TYR A 176 2.91 -9.89 4.51
N ASP A 177 2.68 -9.66 3.22
CA ASP A 177 2.56 -10.72 2.22
C ASP A 177 3.91 -10.92 1.55
N ALA A 178 4.64 -11.97 1.93
CA ALA A 178 5.95 -12.27 1.39
C ALA A 178 5.92 -12.67 -0.10
N LEU A 179 4.80 -13.16 -0.64
CA LEU A 179 4.70 -13.52 -2.06
C LEU A 179 4.62 -12.27 -2.94
N ASN A 180 3.91 -11.25 -2.47
CA ASN A 180 3.74 -9.99 -3.19
C ASN A 180 4.70 -8.88 -2.71
N ASN A 181 5.51 -9.15 -1.68
CA ASN A 181 6.39 -8.19 -1.01
C ASN A 181 5.66 -6.91 -0.52
N THR A 182 4.39 -7.03 -0.14
CA THR A 182 3.54 -5.87 0.16
C THR A 182 3.15 -5.83 1.65
N PRO A 183 3.55 -4.77 2.39
CA PRO A 183 2.98 -4.50 3.71
C PRO A 183 1.54 -4.02 3.56
N CYS A 184 0.61 -4.67 4.24
CA CYS A 184 -0.81 -4.36 4.20
C CYS A 184 -1.30 -3.98 5.60
N LEU A 185 -2.19 -2.99 5.69
CA LEU A 185 -2.93 -2.67 6.92
C LEU A 185 -4.37 -3.15 6.77
N LEU A 186 -4.65 -4.35 7.28
CA LEU A 186 -5.93 -5.03 7.06
C LEU A 186 -6.76 -5.10 8.34
N PRO A 187 -8.10 -5.00 8.25
CA PRO A 187 -8.96 -5.36 9.37
C PRO A 187 -8.81 -6.85 9.71
N SER A 188 -8.55 -7.15 10.98
CA SER A 188 -8.48 -8.49 11.54
C SER A 188 -9.31 -8.60 12.83
N TRP A 189 -9.64 -9.83 13.20
CA TRP A 189 -10.10 -10.14 14.55
C TRP A 189 -8.94 -10.03 15.53
N ILE A 190 -9.20 -9.51 16.72
CA ILE A 190 -8.19 -9.36 17.76
C ILE A 190 -7.85 -10.69 18.42
N SER A 191 -6.74 -10.72 19.16
CA SER A 191 -6.40 -11.88 20.00
C SER A 191 -7.22 -11.93 21.30
N GLN A 192 -7.26 -13.10 21.93
CA GLN A 192 -7.84 -13.24 23.27
C GLN A 192 -7.09 -12.40 24.30
N ALA A 193 -5.77 -12.25 24.17
CA ALA A 193 -4.95 -11.34 24.98
C ALA A 193 -5.39 -9.88 24.81
N SER A 194 -5.62 -9.42 23.58
CA SER A 194 -6.13 -8.07 23.30
C SER A 194 -7.51 -7.83 23.89
N ALA A 195 -8.44 -8.78 23.75
CA ALA A 195 -9.76 -8.70 24.39
C ALA A 195 -9.66 -8.57 25.92
N ARG A 196 -8.73 -9.31 26.56
CA ARG A 196 -8.45 -9.20 28.00
C ARG A 196 -7.89 -7.81 28.37
N GLN A 197 -6.98 -7.26 27.56
CA GLN A 197 -6.44 -5.91 27.76
C GLN A 197 -7.53 -4.83 27.65
N ARG A 198 -8.39 -4.92 26.62
CA ARG A 198 -9.54 -4.01 26.43
C ARG A 198 -10.49 -4.07 27.61
N ARG A 199 -10.84 -5.27 28.09
CA ARG A 199 -11.66 -5.47 29.30
C ARG A 199 -11.02 -4.79 30.52
N GLY A 200 -9.69 -4.88 30.67
CA GLY A 200 -8.95 -4.25 31.76
C GLY A 200 -9.05 -2.73 31.80
N ARG A 201 -9.47 -2.06 30.71
CA ARG A 201 -9.64 -0.60 30.66
C ARG A 201 -10.84 -0.09 31.49
N ALA A 202 -11.85 -0.94 31.72
CA ALA A 202 -13.01 -0.60 32.54
C ALA A 202 -12.78 -0.76 34.06
N GLY A 203 -11.78 -1.54 34.47
CA GLY A 203 -11.58 -1.95 35.87
C GLY A 203 -10.49 -1.19 36.63
N ARG A 204 -10.11 0.01 36.20
CA ARG A 204 -8.92 0.70 36.73
C ARG A 204 -9.15 1.41 38.06
N VAL A 205 -10.21 2.20 38.15
CA VAL A 205 -10.51 3.04 39.32
C VAL A 205 -11.64 2.49 40.17
N GLN A 206 -12.50 1.66 39.58
CA GLN A 206 -13.64 1.03 40.23
C GLN A 206 -14.07 -0.23 39.43
N PRO A 207 -14.95 -1.08 39.97
CA PRO A 207 -15.52 -2.19 39.21
C PRO A 207 -16.19 -1.70 37.93
N GLY A 208 -15.84 -2.32 36.80
CA GLY A 208 -16.33 -1.95 35.48
C GLY A 208 -16.85 -3.13 34.67
N GLU A 209 -17.46 -2.84 33.54
CA GLU A 209 -18.11 -3.81 32.66
C GLU A 209 -17.60 -3.71 31.23
N CYS A 210 -17.44 -4.85 30.57
CA CYS A 210 -16.99 -4.93 29.18
C CYS A 210 -18.02 -5.68 28.34
N PHE A 211 -18.62 -4.99 27.38
CA PHE A 211 -19.57 -5.51 26.42
C PHE A 211 -18.82 -5.94 25.15
N HIS A 212 -18.56 -7.24 25.02
CA HIS A 212 -18.04 -7.82 23.80
C HIS A 212 -19.17 -8.05 22.79
N LEU A 213 -19.06 -7.51 21.59
CA LEU A 213 -20.12 -7.55 20.56
C LEU A 213 -20.03 -8.77 19.63
N TYR A 214 -19.39 -9.83 20.13
CA TYR A 214 -19.18 -11.10 19.44
C TYR A 214 -19.57 -12.26 20.38
N PRO A 215 -20.12 -13.37 19.84
CA PRO A 215 -20.47 -14.53 20.64
C PRO A 215 -19.26 -15.19 21.31
N LYS A 216 -19.51 -15.90 22.42
CA LYS A 216 -18.46 -16.61 23.17
C LYS A 216 -17.72 -17.66 22.32
N CYS A 217 -18.41 -18.34 21.41
CA CYS A 217 -17.76 -19.28 20.48
C CYS A 217 -16.77 -18.60 19.54
N VAL A 218 -17.07 -17.36 19.11
CA VAL A 218 -16.17 -16.55 18.28
C VAL A 218 -14.93 -16.14 19.07
N TYR A 219 -15.10 -15.75 20.34
CA TYR A 219 -13.97 -15.48 21.24
C TYR A 219 -13.03 -16.69 21.36
N HIS A 220 -13.58 -17.89 21.50
CA HIS A 220 -12.77 -19.13 21.57
C HIS A 220 -12.08 -19.48 20.25
N ALA A 221 -12.56 -18.95 19.12
CA ALA A 221 -11.91 -19.08 17.82
C ALA A 221 -10.79 -18.04 17.58
N PHE A 222 -10.67 -17.00 18.43
CA PHE A 222 -9.57 -16.05 18.33
C PHE A 222 -8.24 -16.71 18.69
N ALA A 223 -7.17 -16.26 18.02
CA ALA A 223 -5.82 -16.60 18.43
C ALA A 223 -5.57 -16.13 19.87
N GLU A 224 -4.83 -16.92 20.65
CA GLU A 224 -4.58 -16.60 22.05
C GLU A 224 -3.79 -15.28 22.19
N TYR A 225 -2.76 -15.12 21.36
CA TYR A 225 -1.92 -13.93 21.27
C TYR A 225 -1.87 -13.40 19.84
N GLN A 226 -1.56 -12.12 19.70
CA GLN A 226 -1.28 -11.53 18.40
C GLN A 226 -0.02 -12.15 17.80
N LEU A 227 0.00 -12.33 16.49
CA LEU A 227 1.19 -12.79 15.78
C LEU A 227 2.36 -11.83 16.05
N PRO A 228 3.54 -12.32 16.47
CA PRO A 228 4.71 -11.49 16.74
C PRO A 228 5.05 -10.59 15.56
N GLU A 229 5.53 -9.38 15.83
CA GLU A 229 5.88 -8.38 14.81
C GLU A 229 6.87 -8.93 13.77
N LEU A 230 7.86 -9.71 14.24
CA LEU A 230 8.84 -10.42 13.41
C LEU A 230 8.22 -11.24 12.27
N LEU A 231 7.00 -11.75 12.43
CA LEU A 231 6.33 -12.61 11.46
C LEU A 231 5.36 -11.86 10.54
N ARG A 232 5.16 -10.55 10.74
CA ARG A 232 4.11 -9.77 10.05
C ARG A 232 4.53 -8.40 9.54
N THR A 233 5.82 -8.08 9.60
CA THR A 233 6.40 -6.86 9.04
C THR A 233 7.56 -7.19 8.10
N PRO A 234 7.86 -6.34 7.10
CA PRO A 234 9.08 -6.46 6.31
C PRO A 234 10.33 -6.47 7.20
N LEU A 235 11.32 -7.28 6.86
CA LEU A 235 12.51 -7.52 7.70
C LEU A 235 13.71 -6.64 7.34
N ASN A 236 13.57 -5.72 6.39
CA ASN A 236 14.66 -4.93 5.81
C ASN A 236 15.57 -4.27 6.85
N SER A 237 14.98 -3.50 7.78
CA SER A 237 15.74 -2.83 8.84
C SER A 237 16.38 -3.83 9.82
N LEU A 238 15.67 -4.91 10.16
CA LEU A 238 16.17 -5.93 11.08
C LEU A 238 17.38 -6.68 10.48
N CYS A 239 17.29 -7.12 9.22
CA CYS A 239 18.37 -7.79 8.52
C CYS A 239 19.62 -6.92 8.44
N LEU A 240 19.45 -5.61 8.17
CA LEU A 240 20.56 -4.66 8.16
C LEU A 240 21.22 -4.52 9.54
N GLN A 241 20.42 -4.43 10.60
CA GLN A 241 20.92 -4.38 11.98
C GLN A 241 21.65 -5.67 12.37
N ILE A 242 21.14 -6.85 12.00
CA ILE A 242 21.82 -8.14 12.24
C ILE A 242 23.20 -8.15 11.59
N LYS A 243 23.33 -7.71 10.33
CA LYS A 243 24.63 -7.66 9.66
C LYS A 243 25.58 -6.62 10.27
N SER A 244 25.07 -5.55 10.89
CA SER A 244 25.90 -4.61 11.63
C SER A 244 26.59 -5.25 12.85
N LEU A 245 26.01 -6.32 13.39
CA LEU A 245 26.59 -7.14 14.46
C LEU A 245 27.63 -8.15 13.97
N GLN A 246 28.04 -8.07 12.70
CA GLN A 246 29.06 -8.94 12.07
C GLN A 246 28.70 -10.44 12.07
N VAL A 247 27.41 -10.74 11.97
CA VAL A 247 26.90 -12.11 11.88
C VAL A 247 27.13 -12.68 10.46
N PRO A 248 27.64 -13.93 10.32
CA PRO A 248 27.93 -14.52 9.01
C PRO A 248 26.70 -14.63 8.09
N SER A 249 25.60 -15.23 8.56
CA SER A 249 24.36 -15.40 7.78
C SER A 249 23.16 -14.82 8.52
N ILE A 250 22.38 -13.96 7.84
CA ILE A 250 21.11 -13.46 8.38
C ILE A 250 20.13 -14.61 8.59
N GLY A 251 20.06 -15.53 7.61
CA GLY A 251 19.12 -16.65 7.64
C GLY A 251 19.36 -17.58 8.82
N GLU A 252 20.61 -17.97 9.06
CA GLU A 252 20.98 -18.82 10.20
C GLU A 252 20.64 -18.14 11.53
N PHE A 253 20.93 -16.85 11.67
CA PHE A 253 20.62 -16.10 12.88
C PHE A 253 19.12 -16.03 13.15
N LEU A 254 18.32 -15.70 12.15
CA LEU A 254 16.86 -15.61 12.30
C LEU A 254 16.21 -16.97 12.50
N SER A 255 16.82 -18.05 12.04
CA SER A 255 16.36 -19.42 12.29
C SER A 255 16.40 -19.80 13.77
N ALA A 256 17.29 -19.16 14.55
CA ALA A 256 17.43 -19.38 15.99
C ALA A 256 16.44 -18.55 16.85
N ALA A 257 15.59 -17.73 16.23
CA ALA A 257 14.58 -16.96 16.96
C ALA A 257 13.53 -17.89 17.61
N LEU A 258 12.90 -17.42 18.71
CA LEU A 258 11.85 -18.18 19.42
C LEU A 258 10.73 -18.64 18.48
N GLN A 259 10.37 -17.78 17.53
CA GLN A 259 9.49 -18.10 16.40
C GLN A 259 10.15 -17.54 15.13
N PRO A 260 10.82 -18.38 14.32
CA PRO A 260 11.54 -17.91 13.15
C PRO A 260 10.58 -17.40 12.06
N PRO A 261 10.94 -16.34 11.32
CA PRO A 261 10.17 -15.89 10.17
C PRO A 261 10.24 -16.87 9.01
N GLU A 262 9.27 -16.78 8.10
CA GLU A 262 9.28 -17.54 6.85
C GLU A 262 10.57 -17.25 6.05
N PRO A 263 11.26 -18.28 5.52
CA PRO A 263 12.51 -18.08 4.78
C PRO A 263 12.39 -17.11 3.60
N LEU A 264 11.24 -17.10 2.92
CA LEU A 264 10.98 -16.18 1.82
C LEU A 264 10.98 -14.71 2.28
N ALA A 265 10.46 -14.41 3.47
CA ALA A 265 10.48 -13.04 4.01
C ALA A 265 11.92 -12.56 4.29
N VAL A 266 12.79 -13.48 4.73
CA VAL A 266 14.22 -13.20 4.93
C VAL A 266 14.92 -12.99 3.60
N GLN A 267 14.68 -13.86 2.62
CA GLN A 267 15.25 -13.75 1.27
C GLN A 267 14.82 -12.44 0.58
N ASN A 268 13.55 -12.05 0.69
CA ASN A 268 13.06 -10.78 0.17
C ASN A 268 13.80 -9.58 0.78
N ALA A 269 14.05 -9.62 2.10
CA ALA A 269 14.78 -8.55 2.78
C ALA A 269 16.25 -8.49 2.35
N ILE A 270 16.92 -9.64 2.22
CA ILE A 270 18.30 -9.71 1.70
C ILE A 270 18.35 -9.18 0.27
N GLY A 271 17.49 -9.69 -0.62
CA GLY A 271 17.41 -9.26 -2.02
C GLY A 271 17.12 -7.77 -2.15
N PHE A 272 16.23 -7.22 -1.32
CA PHE A 272 15.99 -5.79 -1.24
C PHE A 272 17.25 -5.01 -0.81
N LEU A 273 17.92 -5.42 0.26
CA LEU A 273 19.12 -4.76 0.76
C LEU A 273 20.27 -4.81 -0.26
N THR A 274 20.44 -5.92 -0.99
CA THR A 274 21.39 -6.04 -2.11
C THR A 274 20.99 -5.10 -3.26
N SER A 275 19.70 -5.05 -3.63
CA SER A 275 19.20 -4.18 -4.72
C SER A 275 19.41 -2.69 -4.48
N ILE A 276 19.34 -2.24 -3.21
CA ILE A 276 19.62 -0.85 -2.85
C ILE A 276 21.12 -0.58 -2.64
N GLY A 277 21.97 -1.60 -2.70
CA GLY A 277 23.42 -1.52 -2.52
C GLY A 277 23.88 -1.47 -1.07
N ALA A 278 23.05 -1.89 -0.11
CA ALA A 278 23.42 -1.97 1.31
C ALA A 278 24.23 -3.24 1.62
N LEU A 279 23.95 -4.33 0.90
CA LEU A 279 24.70 -5.58 0.96
C LEU A 279 25.34 -5.89 -0.40
N ASP A 280 26.47 -6.59 -0.38
CA ASP A 280 27.04 -7.23 -1.57
C ASP A 280 26.38 -8.61 -1.84
N ASP A 281 26.80 -9.28 -2.91
CA ASP A 281 26.27 -10.60 -3.30
C ASP A 281 26.61 -11.71 -2.29
N ASN A 282 27.56 -11.48 -1.39
CA ASN A 282 27.97 -12.38 -0.31
C ASN A 282 27.33 -12.01 1.04
N GLU A 283 26.31 -11.15 1.02
CA GLU A 283 25.63 -10.60 2.20
C GLU A 283 26.54 -9.80 3.16
N ASN A 284 27.65 -9.25 2.71
CA ASN A 284 28.48 -8.35 3.52
C ASN A 284 27.98 -6.91 3.42
N LEU A 285 28.16 -6.14 4.49
CA LEU A 285 27.85 -4.70 4.48
C LEU A 285 28.80 -3.95 3.54
N THR A 286 28.21 -3.25 2.58
CA THR A 286 28.92 -2.27 1.76
C THR A 286 29.20 -0.99 2.56
N SER A 287 29.98 -0.05 2.00
CA SER A 287 30.15 1.27 2.62
C SER A 287 28.81 1.99 2.82
N LEU A 288 27.89 1.89 1.85
CA LEU A 288 26.54 2.40 1.99
C LEU A 288 25.80 1.69 3.15
N GLY A 289 25.88 0.36 3.21
CA GLY A 289 25.26 -0.45 4.26
C GLY A 289 25.69 -0.04 5.67
N LYS A 290 26.97 0.29 5.86
CA LYS A 290 27.52 0.76 7.15
C LYS A 290 26.90 2.09 7.60
N TYR A 291 26.69 3.05 6.70
CA TYR A 291 25.98 4.29 7.05
C TYR A 291 24.49 4.06 7.25
N LEU A 292 23.88 3.15 6.49
CA LEU A 292 22.48 2.82 6.69
C LEU A 292 22.23 2.18 8.05
N SER A 293 23.14 1.34 8.56
CA SER A 293 22.95 0.63 9.83
C SER A 293 22.99 1.54 11.06
N ILE A 294 23.61 2.72 10.97
CA ILE A 294 23.62 3.70 12.07
C ILE A 294 22.40 4.64 12.07
N LEU A 295 21.62 4.67 10.99
CA LEU A 295 20.45 5.55 10.86
C LEU A 295 19.18 4.86 11.41
N PRO A 296 18.41 5.51 12.30
CA PRO A 296 17.20 4.92 12.88
C PRO A 296 15.98 5.12 11.97
N VAL A 297 16.10 4.76 10.69
CA VAL A 297 15.03 4.85 9.67
C VAL A 297 15.00 3.62 8.78
N ASP A 298 13.94 3.47 7.99
CA ASP A 298 13.89 2.45 6.94
C ASP A 298 15.07 2.64 5.96
N PRO A 299 15.78 1.56 5.54
CA PRO A 299 16.97 1.66 4.68
C PRO A 299 16.76 2.48 3.41
N LYS A 300 15.54 2.51 2.86
CA LYS A 300 15.20 3.29 1.66
C LYS A 300 15.26 4.80 1.92
N LEU A 301 14.78 5.22 3.09
CA LEU A 301 14.83 6.62 3.55
C LEU A 301 16.24 6.99 3.97
N GLY A 302 16.97 6.07 4.59
CA GLY A 302 18.40 6.24 4.90
C GLY A 302 19.22 6.50 3.64
N LYS A 303 18.98 5.72 2.57
CA LYS A 303 19.67 5.89 1.29
C LYS A 303 19.36 7.26 0.68
N MET A 304 18.09 7.66 0.70
CA MET A 304 17.68 9.00 0.27
C MET A 304 18.47 10.09 1.00
N LEU A 305 18.57 9.98 2.32
CA LEU A 305 19.24 10.96 3.18
C LEU A 305 20.74 11.05 2.88
N ILE A 306 21.42 9.90 2.77
CA ILE A 306 22.85 9.82 2.46
C ILE A 306 23.11 10.41 1.07
N MET A 307 22.30 10.07 0.07
CA MET A 307 22.43 10.64 -1.27
C MET A 307 22.19 12.16 -1.25
N GLY A 308 21.25 12.66 -0.45
CA GLY A 308 21.06 14.10 -0.27
C GLY A 308 22.32 14.82 0.25
N ALA A 309 23.07 14.18 1.14
CA ALA A 309 24.35 14.70 1.64
C ALA A 309 25.44 14.66 0.55
N VAL A 310 25.59 13.52 -0.14
CA VAL A 310 26.57 13.31 -1.22
C VAL A 310 26.38 14.31 -2.36
N PHE A 311 25.14 14.59 -2.76
CA PHE A 311 24.82 15.49 -3.87
C PHE A 311 24.60 16.96 -3.46
N HIS A 312 24.91 17.33 -2.22
CA HIS A 312 24.78 18.69 -1.69
C HIS A 312 23.38 19.32 -1.85
N CYS A 313 22.34 18.50 -1.69
CA CYS A 313 20.93 18.92 -1.61
C CYS A 313 20.29 18.46 -0.29
N PHE A 314 21.06 18.57 0.80
CA PHE A 314 20.78 17.88 2.06
C PHE A 314 19.52 18.39 2.78
N ASP A 315 19.30 19.69 2.88
CA ASP A 315 18.22 20.28 3.68
C ASP A 315 16.80 19.87 3.25
N PRO A 316 16.40 19.95 1.97
CA PRO A 316 15.07 19.51 1.56
C PRO A 316 14.91 17.99 1.76
N VAL A 317 15.93 17.21 1.44
CA VAL A 317 15.92 15.75 1.64
C VAL A 317 15.80 15.38 3.12
N LEU A 318 16.51 16.09 3.98
CA LEU A 318 16.45 15.94 5.43
C LEU A 318 15.04 16.21 5.97
N THR A 319 14.33 17.22 5.43
CA THR A 319 12.91 17.47 5.76
C THR A 319 12.03 16.32 5.29
N ILE A 320 12.22 15.84 4.06
CA ILE A 320 11.41 14.77 3.48
C ILE A 320 11.56 13.49 4.30
N VAL A 321 12.79 13.04 4.57
CA VAL A 321 13.08 11.83 5.35
C VAL A 321 12.52 11.96 6.77
N SER A 322 12.67 13.12 7.40
CA SER A 322 12.12 13.37 8.73
C SER A 322 10.58 13.31 8.75
N GLY A 323 9.91 13.89 7.75
CA GLY A 323 8.44 13.86 7.65
C GLY A 323 7.88 12.48 7.30
N LEU A 324 8.56 11.70 6.45
CA LEU A 324 8.19 10.32 6.15
C LEU A 324 8.43 9.36 7.33
N SER A 325 9.30 9.73 8.27
CA SER A 325 9.58 8.97 9.50
C SER A 325 8.57 9.25 10.62
N VAL A 326 7.68 10.22 10.44
CA VAL A 326 6.59 10.54 11.38
C VAL A 326 5.24 10.56 10.66
N ARG A 327 4.19 11.00 11.35
CA ARG A 327 2.87 11.18 10.74
C ARG A 327 2.87 12.40 9.81
N ASP A 328 1.99 12.39 8.81
CA ASP A 328 1.77 13.55 7.93
C ASP A 328 1.39 14.80 8.78
N PRO A 329 2.08 15.94 8.65
CA PRO A 329 1.73 17.16 9.37
C PRO A 329 0.44 17.83 8.86
N PHE A 330 -0.02 17.50 7.64
CA PHE A 330 -1.26 18.02 7.08
C PHE A 330 -2.48 17.36 7.72
N LEU A 331 -3.23 18.13 8.50
CA LEU A 331 -4.48 17.72 9.12
C LEU A 331 -5.59 17.73 8.08
N LEU A 332 -6.51 16.76 8.19
CA LEU A 332 -7.70 16.69 7.34
C LEU A 332 -8.99 16.64 8.19
N PRO A 333 -9.38 17.75 8.85
CA PRO A 333 -10.60 17.81 9.66
C PRO A 333 -11.83 17.55 8.79
N GLN A 334 -12.78 16.77 9.29
CA GLN A 334 -13.92 16.31 8.47
C GLN A 334 -14.77 17.45 7.92
N ASP A 335 -15.09 18.43 8.75
CA ASP A 335 -15.96 19.55 8.39
C ASP A 335 -15.25 20.57 7.49
N LYS A 336 -13.93 20.41 7.30
CA LYS A 336 -13.06 21.34 6.55
C LYS A 336 -12.15 20.61 5.56
N LYS A 337 -12.54 19.41 5.10
CA LYS A 337 -11.72 18.61 4.16
C LYS A 337 -11.35 19.37 2.90
N ASP A 338 -12.30 20.08 2.31
CA ASP A 338 -12.07 20.82 1.07
C ASP A 338 -11.13 22.01 1.27
N LEU A 339 -11.29 22.73 2.38
CA LEU A 339 -10.41 23.84 2.78
C LEU A 339 -8.99 23.34 3.08
N ALA A 340 -8.87 22.26 3.84
CA ALA A 340 -7.58 21.65 4.16
C ALA A 340 -6.86 21.15 2.91
N GLY A 341 -7.57 20.48 2.01
CA GLY A 341 -6.98 20.04 0.74
C GLY A 341 -6.59 21.20 -0.19
N THR A 342 -7.34 22.31 -0.18
CA THR A 342 -6.98 23.53 -0.92
C THR A 342 -5.77 24.23 -0.30
N ALA A 343 -5.64 24.23 1.03
CA ALA A 343 -4.45 24.74 1.71
C ALA A 343 -3.22 23.87 1.36
N LYS A 344 -3.34 22.54 1.43
CA LYS A 344 -2.27 21.61 1.06
C LYS A 344 -1.83 21.77 -0.40
N SER A 345 -2.76 21.98 -1.34
CA SER A 345 -2.42 22.15 -2.76
C SER A 345 -1.62 23.42 -3.06
N ARG A 346 -1.72 24.48 -2.24
CA ARG A 346 -0.88 25.68 -2.37
C ARG A 346 0.61 25.36 -2.15
N PHE A 347 0.92 24.43 -1.25
CA PHE A 347 2.30 23.97 -1.03
C PHE A 347 2.83 23.08 -2.16
N SER A 348 1.95 22.46 -2.95
CA SER A 348 2.39 21.73 -4.15
C SER A 348 3.08 22.67 -5.14
N ALA A 349 2.66 23.94 -5.23
CA ALA A 349 3.19 24.91 -6.19
C ALA A 349 3.22 24.40 -7.65
N LYS A 350 2.32 23.48 -8.01
CA LYS A 350 2.29 22.76 -9.30
C LYS A 350 3.54 21.90 -9.57
N ASP A 351 4.21 21.43 -8.51
CA ASP A 351 5.27 20.42 -8.64
C ASP A 351 4.75 18.98 -8.69
N TYR A 352 3.49 18.76 -8.30
CA TYR A 352 2.90 17.42 -8.28
C TYR A 352 3.65 16.44 -7.35
N SER A 353 4.20 16.98 -6.25
CA SER A 353 4.98 16.21 -5.27
C SER A 353 4.52 16.51 -3.84
N ASP A 354 3.98 15.49 -3.16
CA ASP A 354 3.65 15.54 -1.73
C ASP A 354 4.90 15.83 -0.88
N HIS A 355 6.07 15.31 -1.29
CA HIS A 355 7.35 15.53 -0.63
C HIS A 355 7.75 17.01 -0.68
N MET A 356 7.59 17.67 -1.83
CA MET A 356 7.90 19.11 -1.94
C MET A 356 6.88 19.97 -1.21
N ALA A 357 5.61 19.56 -1.18
CA ALA A 357 4.60 20.23 -0.38
C ALA A 357 4.96 20.20 1.12
N LEU A 358 5.48 19.06 1.60
CA LEU A 358 5.98 18.91 2.96
C LEU A 358 7.18 19.84 3.23
N VAL A 359 8.16 19.91 2.32
CA VAL A 359 9.32 20.80 2.43
C VAL A 359 8.87 22.24 2.63
N ARG A 360 8.00 22.76 1.75
CA ARG A 360 7.50 24.13 1.83
C ARG A 360 6.67 24.41 3.06
N ALA A 361 5.86 23.43 3.49
CA ALA A 361 5.08 23.57 4.71
C ALA A 361 5.98 23.72 5.94
N TYR A 362 7.06 22.94 6.01
CA TYR A 362 8.07 23.03 7.07
C TYR A 362 8.87 24.33 7.02
N GLU A 363 9.35 24.75 5.84
CA GLU A 363 10.10 26.00 5.66
C GLU A 363 9.25 27.21 6.08
N GLY A 364 8.02 27.32 5.57
CA GLY A 364 7.14 28.42 5.96
C GLY A 364 6.74 28.38 7.43
N TRP A 365 6.70 27.21 8.07
CA TRP A 365 6.52 27.11 9.52
C TRP A 365 7.75 27.62 10.28
N LYS A 366 8.96 27.30 9.83
CA LYS A 366 10.21 27.82 10.41
C LYS A 366 10.34 29.32 10.25
N ASP A 367 9.85 29.88 9.16
CA ASP A 367 9.82 31.34 8.94
C ASP A 367 8.83 31.99 9.90
N ALA A 368 7.59 31.48 9.96
CA ALA A 368 6.58 31.95 10.90
C ALA A 368 7.00 31.80 12.37
N GLU A 369 7.78 30.77 12.73
CA GLU A 369 8.33 30.62 14.07
C GLU A 369 9.33 31.74 14.42
N ARG A 370 10.19 32.13 13.48
CA ARG A 370 11.12 33.26 13.68
C ARG A 370 10.38 34.60 13.84
N GLU A 371 9.24 34.73 13.18
CA GLU A 371 8.37 35.91 13.24
C GLU A 371 7.39 35.90 14.42
N GLY A 372 7.33 34.81 15.21
CA GLY A 372 6.38 34.66 16.32
C GLY A 372 4.94 34.34 15.89
N SER A 373 4.70 34.01 14.62
CA SER A 373 3.39 33.73 14.03
C SER A 373 3.14 32.24 13.74
N ALA A 374 3.98 31.33 14.25
CA ALA A 374 3.90 29.88 13.99
C ALA A 374 2.53 29.26 14.27
N TYR A 375 1.85 29.68 15.35
CA TYR A 375 0.51 29.18 15.67
C TYR A 375 -0.51 29.54 14.57
N GLU A 376 -0.52 30.80 14.13
CA GLU A 376 -1.40 31.29 13.09
C GLU A 376 -1.10 30.61 11.75
N TYR A 377 0.20 30.44 11.42
CA TYR A 377 0.62 29.72 10.23
C TYR A 377 0.10 28.28 10.22
N CYS A 378 0.24 27.54 11.33
CA CYS A 378 -0.27 26.19 11.44
C CYS A 378 -1.80 26.13 11.32
N TRP A 379 -2.50 27.05 12.01
CA TRP A 379 -3.96 27.13 11.98
C TRP A 379 -4.50 27.39 10.57
N ARG A 380 -3.96 28.42 9.88
CA ARG A 380 -4.39 28.82 8.53
C ARG A 380 -4.17 27.73 7.50
N ASN A 381 -3.12 26.94 7.67
CA ASN A 381 -2.69 25.92 6.71
C ASN A 381 -3.09 24.49 7.09
N PHE A 382 -3.87 24.31 8.16
CA PHE A 382 -4.26 22.99 8.67
C PHE A 382 -3.05 22.08 8.97
N LEU A 383 -2.02 22.62 9.63
CA LEU A 383 -0.82 21.89 9.99
C LEU A 383 -0.78 21.56 11.49
N SER A 384 -0.24 20.40 11.82
CA SER A 384 0.08 20.02 13.20
C SER A 384 1.43 20.61 13.63
N ALA A 385 1.39 21.64 14.49
CA ALA A 385 2.60 22.24 15.06
C ALA A 385 3.48 21.20 15.79
N GLN A 386 2.87 20.22 16.47
CA GLN A 386 3.61 19.17 17.15
C GLN A 386 4.30 18.21 16.20
N THR A 387 3.64 17.88 15.08
CA THR A 387 4.25 17.05 14.05
C THR A 387 5.42 17.78 13.40
N LEU A 388 5.26 19.07 13.09
CA LEU A 388 6.35 19.91 12.57
C LEU A 388 7.52 20.02 13.55
N GLN A 389 7.25 20.13 14.86
CA GLN A 389 8.28 20.09 15.89
C GLN A 389 8.98 18.73 15.98
N ALA A 390 8.24 17.63 15.81
CA ALA A 390 8.82 16.28 15.76
C ALA A 390 9.72 16.12 14.53
N ILE A 391 9.27 16.60 13.36
CA ILE A 391 10.09 16.69 12.14
C ILE A 391 11.36 17.49 12.42
N HIS A 392 11.26 18.68 13.00
CA HIS A 392 12.41 19.50 13.35
C HIS A 392 13.40 18.78 14.28
N SER A 393 12.90 18.03 15.24
CA SER A 393 13.72 17.27 16.18
C SER A 393 14.46 16.12 15.49
N LEU A 394 13.79 15.39 14.60
CA LEU A 394 14.43 14.35 13.77
C LEU A 394 15.46 14.94 12.81
N ARG A 395 15.19 16.10 12.20
CA ARG A 395 16.17 16.80 11.36
C ARG A 395 17.48 17.04 12.12
N LYS A 396 17.40 17.50 13.38
CA LYS A 396 18.58 17.68 14.24
C LYS A 396 19.32 16.37 14.52
N GLN A 397 18.59 15.30 14.83
CA GLN A 397 19.18 13.99 15.09
C GLN A 397 19.89 13.41 13.86
N PHE A 398 19.24 13.42 12.70
CA PHE A 398 19.82 12.92 11.46
C PHE A 398 21.01 13.76 10.98
N ASN A 399 20.94 15.09 11.11
CA ASN A 399 22.08 15.95 10.84
C ASN A 399 23.26 15.64 11.78
N TYR A 400 23.00 15.43 13.07
CA TYR A 400 24.03 15.05 14.04
C TYR A 400 24.71 13.72 13.65
N ILE A 401 23.92 12.67 13.36
CA ILE A 401 24.45 11.35 13.00
C ILE A 401 25.33 11.42 11.75
N LEU A 402 24.87 12.10 10.69
CA LEU A 402 25.64 12.17 9.45
C LEU A 402 26.85 13.10 9.52
N ARG A 403 26.81 14.11 10.40
CA ARG A 403 27.98 14.95 10.69
C ARG A 403 29.03 14.17 11.48
N ASP A 404 28.60 13.40 12.49
CA ASP A 404 29.48 12.51 13.27
C ASP A 404 30.12 11.44 12.37
N ALA A 405 29.36 10.94 11.41
CA ALA A 405 29.84 10.01 10.38
C ALA A 405 30.70 10.67 9.27
N GLY A 406 30.92 11.99 9.32
CA GLY A 406 31.74 12.74 8.37
C GLY A 406 31.13 12.97 6.98
N LEU A 407 29.89 12.57 6.74
CA LEU A 407 29.22 12.74 5.44
C LEU A 407 28.63 14.15 5.24
N VAL A 408 28.42 14.89 6.33
CA VAL A 408 27.86 16.25 6.32
C VAL A 408 28.88 17.20 6.94
N ASP A 409 29.21 18.26 6.21
CA ASP A 409 30.14 19.30 6.66
C ASP A 409 29.55 20.15 7.81
N ALA A 410 30.39 20.76 8.64
CA ALA A 410 29.95 21.73 9.64
C ALA A 410 29.35 22.98 8.98
N ASP A 411 29.85 23.38 7.80
CA ASP A 411 29.29 24.46 7.01
C ASP A 411 28.04 24.00 6.25
N ALA A 412 26.88 24.48 6.70
CA ALA A 412 25.60 24.20 6.07
C ALA A 412 25.53 24.67 4.60
N SER A 413 26.32 25.67 4.19
CA SER A 413 26.32 26.19 2.82
C SER A 413 26.87 25.18 1.81
N ILE A 414 27.90 24.41 2.19
CA ILE A 414 28.51 23.36 1.37
C ILE A 414 27.48 22.26 1.11
N ASN A 415 26.84 21.78 2.18
CA ASN A 415 25.86 20.69 2.13
C ASN A 415 24.58 21.01 1.33
N ASN A 416 24.34 22.27 1.01
CA ASN A 416 23.09 22.76 0.43
C ASN A 416 23.27 23.54 -0.87
N LYS A 417 24.46 23.50 -1.47
CA LYS A 417 24.77 24.23 -2.70
C LYS A 417 23.78 23.96 -3.84
N LEU A 418 23.21 22.75 -3.90
CA LEU A 418 22.26 22.32 -4.93
C LEU A 418 20.84 22.08 -4.40
N SER A 419 20.52 22.49 -3.16
CA SER A 419 19.18 22.31 -2.57
C SER A 419 18.07 23.04 -3.34
N HIS A 420 18.40 24.06 -4.12
CA HIS A 420 17.45 24.78 -4.98
C HIS A 420 17.15 24.05 -6.30
N ASN A 421 17.99 23.07 -6.70
CA ASN A 421 17.75 22.27 -7.91
C ASN A 421 16.67 21.21 -7.62
N GLN A 422 15.43 21.56 -7.94
CA GLN A 422 14.26 20.71 -7.72
C GLN A 422 14.34 19.38 -8.47
N SER A 423 14.88 19.37 -9.69
CA SER A 423 15.02 18.16 -10.48
C SER A 423 15.98 17.19 -9.81
N LEU A 424 17.12 17.69 -9.30
CA LEU A 424 18.06 16.88 -8.53
C LEU A 424 17.43 16.32 -7.25
N VAL A 425 16.74 17.15 -6.48
CA VAL A 425 16.03 16.70 -5.26
C VAL A 425 15.05 15.57 -5.59
N ARG A 426 14.30 15.68 -6.70
CA ARG A 426 13.40 14.62 -7.18
C ARG A 426 14.13 13.34 -7.60
N ALA A 427 15.28 13.46 -8.25
CA ALA A 427 16.12 12.31 -8.56
C ALA A 427 16.61 11.60 -7.29
N ILE A 428 16.99 12.36 -6.25
CA ILE A 428 17.35 11.79 -4.95
C ILE A 428 16.16 11.10 -4.28
N ILE A 429 14.96 11.71 -4.30
CA ILE A 429 13.73 11.06 -3.80
C ILE A 429 13.49 9.74 -4.55
N CYS A 430 13.63 9.75 -5.88
CA CYS A 430 13.50 8.54 -6.70
C CYS A 430 14.51 7.47 -6.28
N SER A 431 15.78 7.84 -6.07
CA SER A 431 16.83 6.90 -5.64
C SER A 431 16.54 6.20 -4.31
N GLY A 432 15.82 6.86 -3.41
CA GLY A 432 15.43 6.33 -2.11
C GLY A 432 14.10 5.59 -2.11
N LEU A 433 13.15 5.94 -2.98
CA LEU A 433 11.84 5.28 -3.06
C LEU A 433 11.81 4.12 -4.07
N PHE A 434 12.79 4.03 -4.97
CA PHE A 434 12.95 2.91 -5.88
C PHE A 434 13.02 1.57 -5.11
N PRO A 435 12.32 0.52 -5.55
CA PRO A 435 11.58 0.38 -6.82
C PRO A 435 10.10 0.81 -6.80
N GLY A 436 9.64 1.55 -5.79
CA GLY A 436 8.25 2.01 -5.64
C GLY A 436 7.81 3.01 -6.71
N ILE A 437 7.52 2.52 -7.92
CA ILE A 437 7.19 3.30 -9.10
C ILE A 437 5.74 3.02 -9.53
N ALA A 438 5.04 4.06 -9.97
CA ALA A 438 3.73 3.96 -10.60
C ALA A 438 3.72 4.65 -11.96
N SER A 439 3.17 3.96 -12.97
CA SER A 439 2.89 4.52 -14.30
C SER A 439 1.54 5.25 -14.29
N VAL A 440 1.52 6.43 -14.92
CA VAL A 440 0.30 7.22 -15.13
C VAL A 440 -0.27 6.92 -16.51
N VAL A 441 -1.49 6.41 -16.55
CA VAL A 441 -2.23 6.19 -17.79
C VAL A 441 -3.27 7.30 -17.93
N HIS A 442 -3.03 8.22 -18.86
CA HIS A 442 -3.98 9.26 -19.18
C HIS A 442 -5.12 8.73 -20.06
N ARG A 443 -6.31 9.23 -19.78
CA ARG A 443 -7.53 9.15 -20.58
C ARG A 443 -7.98 10.57 -20.89
N GLU A 444 -8.89 10.75 -21.85
CA GLU A 444 -9.35 12.06 -22.30
C GLU A 444 -9.74 13.03 -21.17
N THR A 445 -10.30 12.51 -20.07
CA THR A 445 -10.79 13.31 -18.93
C THR A 445 -10.33 12.80 -17.56
N SER A 446 -9.42 11.82 -17.49
CA SER A 446 -8.99 11.22 -16.22
C SER A 446 -7.61 10.59 -16.29
N MET A 447 -7.04 10.27 -15.13
CA MET A 447 -5.82 9.47 -15.00
C MET A 447 -6.09 8.22 -14.18
N SER A 448 -5.41 7.14 -14.53
CA SER A 448 -5.35 5.93 -13.72
C SER A 448 -3.90 5.58 -13.44
N PHE A 449 -3.59 5.12 -12.23
CA PHE A 449 -2.25 4.75 -11.83
C PHE A 449 -2.09 3.23 -11.88
N LYS A 450 -0.90 2.76 -12.28
CA LYS A 450 -0.56 1.34 -12.26
C LYS A 450 0.83 1.09 -11.66
N THR A 451 0.96 0.14 -10.76
CA THR A 451 2.26 -0.36 -10.26
C THR A 451 2.61 -1.69 -10.93
N MET A 452 3.87 -2.08 -10.85
CA MET A 452 4.35 -3.38 -11.36
C MET A 452 3.66 -4.55 -10.65
N ASP A 453 3.59 -4.46 -9.32
CA ASP A 453 3.16 -5.58 -8.48
C ASP A 453 1.64 -5.67 -8.32
N ASP A 454 0.96 -4.52 -8.16
CA ASP A 454 -0.48 -4.49 -7.83
C ASP A 454 -1.39 -4.20 -9.04
N GLY A 455 -0.81 -3.91 -10.21
CA GLY A 455 -1.59 -3.46 -11.36
C GLY A 455 -2.25 -2.11 -11.08
N GLN A 456 -3.57 -1.98 -11.21
CA GLN A 456 -4.24 -0.69 -11.05
C GLN A 456 -4.34 -0.27 -9.56
N VAL A 457 -3.83 0.94 -9.27
CA VAL A 457 -3.83 1.53 -7.92
C VAL A 457 -4.56 2.88 -7.89
N LEU A 458 -4.94 3.31 -6.69
CA LEU A 458 -5.60 4.60 -6.43
C LEU A 458 -4.68 5.51 -5.61
N LEU A 459 -4.71 6.81 -5.90
CA LEU A 459 -4.06 7.79 -5.05
C LEU A 459 -4.79 7.91 -3.72
N TYR A 460 -4.02 8.10 -2.66
CA TYR A 460 -4.57 8.44 -1.36
C TYR A 460 -5.27 9.81 -1.43
N ALA A 461 -6.45 9.93 -0.84
CA ALA A 461 -7.27 11.15 -0.94
C ALA A 461 -6.60 12.41 -0.38
N ASN A 462 -5.63 12.27 0.53
CA ASN A 462 -4.85 13.40 1.08
C ASN A 462 -3.63 13.78 0.23
N SER A 463 -3.34 13.06 -0.86
CA SER A 463 -2.24 13.40 -1.77
C SER A 463 -2.59 14.69 -2.52
N VAL A 464 -1.60 15.57 -2.72
CA VAL A 464 -1.75 16.75 -3.58
C VAL A 464 -2.15 16.35 -5.00
N ASN A 465 -1.73 15.16 -5.46
CA ASN A 465 -1.99 14.65 -6.80
C ASN A 465 -3.44 14.17 -6.99
N ALA A 466 -4.17 13.89 -5.91
CA ALA A 466 -5.58 13.44 -6.00
C ALA A 466 -6.54 14.55 -6.49
N ARG A 467 -6.10 15.82 -6.46
CA ARG A 467 -6.93 16.98 -6.86
C ARG A 467 -6.68 17.44 -8.30
N TYR A 468 -5.70 16.86 -8.99
CA TYR A 468 -5.41 17.21 -10.38
C TYR A 468 -6.14 16.26 -11.33
N GLN A 469 -6.78 16.81 -12.35
CA GLN A 469 -7.40 16.02 -13.43
C GLN A 469 -6.35 15.42 -14.36
N THR A 470 -5.23 16.14 -14.55
CA THR A 470 -4.07 15.72 -15.34
C THR A 470 -2.78 16.16 -14.63
N ILE A 471 -1.75 15.32 -14.71
CA ILE A 471 -0.37 15.64 -14.32
C ILE A 471 0.38 15.88 -15.64
N PRO A 472 0.98 17.07 -15.85
CA PRO A 472 1.53 17.48 -17.14
C PRO A 472 2.82 16.73 -17.50
N TYR A 473 3.45 16.02 -16.55
CA TYR A 473 4.57 15.14 -16.83
C TYR A 473 4.06 13.90 -17.59
N PRO A 474 4.40 13.73 -18.87
CA PRO A 474 3.93 12.59 -19.61
C PRO A 474 4.83 11.42 -19.23
N TRP A 475 4.40 10.61 -18.28
CA TRP A 475 4.88 9.23 -18.17
C TRP A 475 4.29 8.35 -19.30
N LEU A 476 3.76 8.98 -20.35
CA LEU A 476 3.22 8.38 -21.56
C LEU A 476 4.18 8.65 -22.71
N GLY A 477 5.04 7.68 -23.00
CA GLY A 477 5.83 7.73 -24.24
C GLY A 477 7.03 6.79 -24.25
N HIS A 478 7.88 6.89 -23.23
CA HIS A 478 9.17 6.20 -23.20
C HIS A 478 9.26 5.04 -22.21
N LEU A 479 8.25 4.87 -21.36
CA LEU A 479 8.26 3.89 -20.28
C LEU A 479 7.22 2.81 -20.53
N ARG A 480 7.68 1.58 -20.77
CA ARG A 480 6.80 0.40 -20.78
C ARG A 480 7.13 -0.47 -19.59
N MET A 481 6.10 -0.80 -18.82
CA MET A 481 6.17 -1.82 -17.78
C MET A 481 5.94 -3.18 -18.45
N LEU A 482 6.99 -4.00 -18.55
CA LEU A 482 6.92 -5.34 -19.14
C LEU A 482 7.52 -6.36 -18.17
N GLU A 483 6.71 -7.33 -17.72
CA GLU A 483 7.18 -8.58 -17.08
C GLU A 483 8.30 -8.42 -16.04
N GLY A 484 8.20 -7.41 -15.17
CA GLY A 484 9.17 -7.15 -14.10
C GLY A 484 10.23 -6.08 -14.39
N TYR A 485 10.24 -5.48 -15.58
CA TYR A 485 11.21 -4.45 -15.98
C TYR A 485 10.54 -3.15 -16.42
N ILE A 486 11.29 -2.05 -16.24
CA ILE A 486 10.97 -0.73 -16.76
C ILE A 486 11.79 -0.55 -18.03
N ASP A 487 11.14 -0.63 -19.18
CA ASP A 487 11.77 -0.39 -20.47
C ASP A 487 11.79 1.09 -20.77
N PHE A 488 12.98 1.60 -21.09
CA PHE A 488 13.21 2.96 -21.58
C PHE A 488 13.48 2.91 -23.07
N PHE A 489 12.70 3.66 -23.85
CA PHE A 489 13.06 3.92 -25.25
C PHE A 489 14.07 5.06 -25.30
N MET A 490 15.30 4.76 -25.71
CA MET A 490 16.35 5.74 -25.91
C MET A 490 17.04 5.52 -27.25
N ASP A 491 17.64 6.58 -27.80
CA ASP A 491 18.48 6.46 -28.99
C ASP A 491 19.66 5.52 -28.67
N PRO A 492 19.93 4.49 -29.50
CA PRO A 492 21.04 3.57 -29.28
C PRO A 492 22.40 4.25 -29.09
N SER A 493 22.62 5.40 -29.74
CA SER A 493 23.86 6.19 -29.60
C SER A 493 24.01 6.82 -28.21
N LEU A 494 22.92 6.96 -27.44
CA LEU A 494 22.94 7.50 -26.07
C LEU A 494 23.06 6.40 -25.00
N VAL A 495 22.80 5.13 -25.34
CA VAL A 495 22.83 4.00 -24.39
C VAL A 495 24.22 3.88 -23.76
N ASP A 496 25.25 3.84 -24.59
CA ASP A 496 26.63 3.67 -24.12
C ASP A 496 27.09 4.85 -23.26
N CYS A 497 26.68 6.06 -23.62
CA CYS A 497 26.97 7.27 -22.84
C CYS A 497 26.32 7.20 -21.45
N TYR A 498 25.04 6.82 -21.39
CA TYR A 498 24.31 6.67 -20.13
C TYR A 498 24.90 5.57 -19.24
N LEU A 499 25.22 4.41 -19.81
CA LEU A 499 25.81 3.30 -19.05
C LEU A 499 27.17 3.66 -18.48
N LYS A 500 28.04 4.32 -19.27
CA LYS A 500 29.34 4.82 -18.79
C LYS A 500 29.18 5.87 -17.69
N LEU A 501 28.28 6.84 -17.88
CA LEU A 501 28.02 7.87 -16.86
C LEU A 501 27.53 7.23 -15.56
N LYS A 502 26.65 6.23 -15.63
CA LYS A 502 26.17 5.48 -14.47
C LYS A 502 27.30 4.74 -13.76
N GLU A 503 28.17 4.06 -14.51
CA GLU A 503 29.33 3.34 -13.97
C GLU A 503 30.29 4.30 -13.25
N GLU A 504 30.74 5.36 -13.93
CA GLU A 504 31.64 6.37 -13.37
C GLU A 504 31.02 7.08 -12.14
N LEU A 505 29.72 7.39 -12.17
CA LEU A 505 29.01 7.96 -11.03
C LEU A 505 28.97 6.99 -9.85
N ASN A 506 28.72 5.71 -10.09
CA ASN A 506 28.69 4.71 -9.03
C ASN A 506 30.06 4.56 -8.37
N GLU A 507 31.14 4.49 -9.16
CA GLU A 507 32.51 4.44 -8.63
C GLU A 507 32.83 5.67 -7.78
N LEU A 508 32.47 6.85 -8.28
CA LEU A 508 32.68 8.11 -7.58
C LEU A 508 31.90 8.18 -6.25
N ILE A 509 30.65 7.72 -6.22
CA ILE A 509 29.85 7.62 -4.99
C ILE A 509 30.50 6.62 -4.03
N GLN A 510 30.96 5.47 -4.50
CA GLN A 510 31.64 4.49 -3.65
C GLN A 510 32.91 5.05 -3.02
N LYS A 511 33.73 5.78 -3.80
CA LYS A 511 34.90 6.51 -3.26
C LYS A 511 34.50 7.48 -2.17
N LYS A 512 33.47 8.30 -2.38
CA LYS A 512 32.95 9.24 -1.37
C LYS A 512 32.44 8.55 -0.10
N LEU A 513 31.82 7.38 -0.23
CA LEU A 513 31.35 6.62 0.94
C LEU A 513 32.50 5.95 1.69
N GLN A 514 33.56 5.54 1.00
CA GLN A 514 34.77 4.97 1.60
C GLN A 514 35.63 6.04 2.28
N ASP A 515 35.74 7.22 1.65
CA ASP A 515 36.42 8.40 2.17
C ASP A 515 35.45 9.58 2.28
N PRO A 516 34.81 9.78 3.44
CA PRO A 516 33.91 10.91 3.65
C PRO A 516 34.57 12.28 3.51
N SER A 517 35.90 12.40 3.56
CA SER A 517 36.61 13.68 3.36
C SER A 517 36.69 14.10 1.88
N LEU A 518 36.40 13.18 0.96
CA LEU A 518 36.47 13.41 -0.48
C LEU A 518 35.46 14.48 -0.94
N ASP A 519 35.90 15.50 -1.65
CA ASP A 519 35.00 16.44 -2.33
C ASP A 519 34.58 15.87 -3.69
N ILE A 520 33.41 15.25 -3.72
CA ILE A 520 32.83 14.61 -4.91
C ILE A 520 32.57 15.62 -6.05
N HIS A 521 32.32 16.89 -5.73
CA HIS A 521 32.09 17.94 -6.73
C HIS A 521 33.40 18.51 -7.28
N LYS A 522 34.52 18.30 -6.59
CA LYS A 522 35.86 18.64 -7.07
C LYS A 522 36.50 17.51 -7.87
N GLU A 523 36.54 16.29 -7.34
CA GLU A 523 37.13 15.13 -8.04
C GLU A 523 36.26 14.73 -9.25
N GLY A 524 34.95 14.67 -9.07
CA GLY A 524 33.99 14.28 -10.09
C GLY A 524 33.31 15.44 -10.81
N LYS A 525 33.95 16.62 -10.88
CA LYS A 525 33.33 17.86 -11.37
C LYS A 525 32.49 17.69 -12.65
N TYR A 526 33.05 17.04 -13.67
CA TYR A 526 32.39 16.86 -14.96
C TYR A 526 31.25 15.83 -14.90
N ILE A 527 31.43 14.74 -14.14
CA ILE A 527 30.38 13.74 -13.89
C ILE A 527 29.19 14.40 -13.19
N MET A 528 29.44 15.19 -12.14
CA MET A 528 28.39 15.88 -11.40
C MET A 528 27.66 16.94 -12.23
N LEU A 529 28.35 17.62 -13.16
CA LEU A 529 27.71 18.53 -14.11
C LEU A 529 26.87 17.75 -15.13
N ALA A 530 27.37 16.64 -15.65
CA ALA A 530 26.63 15.78 -16.59
C ALA A 530 25.35 15.21 -15.94
N VAL A 531 25.42 14.78 -14.68
CA VAL A 531 24.24 14.32 -13.92
C VAL A 531 23.23 15.45 -13.71
N GLN A 532 23.70 16.64 -13.34
CA GLN A 532 22.81 17.80 -13.19
C GLN A 532 22.12 18.17 -14.50
N GLU A 533 22.86 18.15 -15.61
CA GLU A 533 22.32 18.42 -16.94
C GLU A 533 21.32 17.34 -17.36
N LEU A 534 21.64 16.06 -17.14
CA LEU A 534 20.74 14.94 -17.45
C LEU A 534 19.41 15.06 -16.69
N VAL A 535 19.48 15.40 -15.40
CA VAL A 535 18.29 15.49 -14.54
C VAL A 535 17.51 16.79 -14.77
N SER A 536 18.17 17.89 -15.12
CA SER A 536 17.52 19.21 -15.33
C SER A 536 17.02 19.39 -16.76
N GLY A 537 17.71 18.79 -17.74
CA GLY A 537 17.43 18.88 -19.16
C GLY A 537 16.38 17.88 -19.66
N ASP A 538 16.01 16.88 -18.84
CA ASP A 538 14.89 15.99 -19.16
C ASP A 538 13.57 16.77 -19.04
N GLN A 539 13.11 17.30 -20.17
CA GLN A 539 11.81 17.94 -20.29
C GLN A 539 10.65 16.93 -20.20
N CYS A 540 10.97 15.64 -20.06
CA CYS A 540 10.06 14.51 -20.13
C CYS A 540 9.19 14.54 -21.40
N GLU A 541 9.58 15.20 -22.48
CA GLU A 541 8.75 15.49 -23.67
C GLU A 541 8.48 14.29 -24.60
N GLY A 542 8.76 13.08 -24.12
CA GLY A 542 8.84 11.89 -24.93
C GLY A 542 7.64 11.61 -25.84
N ARG A 543 7.84 11.77 -27.16
CA ARG A 543 6.85 11.39 -28.17
C ARG A 543 7.07 9.94 -28.62
N PHE A 544 5.98 9.20 -28.71
CA PHE A 544 5.93 7.84 -29.24
C PHE A 544 6.49 7.77 -30.67
N VAL A 545 7.35 6.77 -30.96
CA VAL A 545 7.49 6.22 -32.32
C VAL A 545 6.75 4.89 -32.32
N PHE A 546 5.59 4.84 -32.97
CA PHE A 546 4.94 3.57 -33.29
C PHE A 546 5.80 2.86 -34.37
N GLY A 547 6.20 1.60 -34.16
CA GLY A 547 6.65 0.73 -35.27
C GLY A 547 8.15 0.44 -35.44
N ARG A 548 8.99 0.42 -34.40
CA ARG A 548 10.28 -0.29 -34.47
C ARG A 548 10.30 -1.53 -33.60
N ASP A 549 10.00 -2.67 -34.21
CA ASP A 549 10.36 -3.98 -33.66
C ASP A 549 11.89 -4.06 -33.53
N SER A 550 12.38 -4.18 -32.30
CA SER A 550 13.74 -4.64 -32.05
C SER A 550 13.88 -6.05 -32.61
N LYS A 551 14.57 -6.22 -33.74
CA LYS A 551 14.95 -7.53 -34.27
C LYS A 551 15.81 -8.25 -33.22
N ARG A 552 15.22 -9.17 -32.47
CA ARG A 552 15.99 -10.18 -31.73
C ARG A 552 16.75 -11.06 -32.74
N PRO A 553 17.99 -11.47 -32.46
CA PRO A 553 18.65 -12.52 -33.24
C PRO A 553 17.75 -13.76 -33.23
N LYS A 554 17.44 -14.29 -34.41
CA LYS A 554 16.71 -15.55 -34.54
C LYS A 554 17.60 -16.69 -34.03
N GLU A 555 17.34 -17.17 -32.82
CA GLU A 555 17.66 -18.57 -32.51
C GLU A 555 16.65 -19.46 -33.23
N SER A 556 17.20 -20.39 -33.99
CA SER A 556 16.48 -21.36 -34.82
C SER A 556 15.67 -22.32 -33.95
N GLY A 557 14.36 -22.32 -34.15
CA GLY A 557 13.47 -23.48 -34.03
C GLY A 557 13.36 -24.15 -32.66
N ASP A 558 12.41 -23.71 -31.84
CA ASP A 558 11.63 -24.67 -31.04
C ASP A 558 10.24 -24.16 -30.66
N ASN A 559 9.26 -25.06 -30.72
CA ASN A 559 7.81 -24.78 -30.69
C ASN A 559 7.28 -24.60 -29.24
N SER A 560 8.00 -23.84 -28.40
CA SER A 560 7.86 -23.85 -26.92
C SER A 560 7.37 -22.54 -26.30
N ARG A 561 6.69 -21.67 -27.06
CA ARG A 561 6.29 -20.32 -26.59
C ARG A 561 5.30 -20.33 -25.41
N PHE A 562 4.49 -21.39 -25.27
CA PHE A 562 3.47 -21.50 -24.20
C PHE A 562 3.85 -22.49 -23.09
N THR A 563 5.08 -23.00 -23.09
CA THR A 563 5.56 -23.97 -22.09
C THR A 563 6.64 -23.40 -21.15
N LYS A 564 7.30 -22.30 -21.51
CA LYS A 564 8.37 -21.69 -20.68
C LYS A 564 7.84 -20.91 -19.46
N ASP A 565 6.64 -20.32 -19.54
CA ASP A 565 6.13 -19.41 -18.49
C ASP A 565 5.33 -20.07 -17.36
N GLY A 566 5.40 -21.40 -17.19
CA GLY A 566 4.68 -22.12 -16.12
C GLY A 566 3.14 -22.12 -16.24
N THR A 567 2.56 -21.31 -17.13
CA THR A 567 1.11 -21.18 -17.32
C THR A 567 0.53 -22.43 -17.98
N ASN A 568 -0.50 -23.04 -17.37
CA ASN A 568 -1.17 -24.23 -17.92
C ASN A 568 -2.00 -23.84 -19.17
N PRO A 569 -1.69 -24.34 -20.40
CA PRO A 569 -2.35 -23.94 -21.64
C PRO A 569 -3.88 -24.10 -21.64
N LYS A 570 -4.40 -25.13 -20.94
CA LYS A 570 -5.85 -25.32 -20.81
C LYS A 570 -6.50 -24.19 -20.01
N SER A 571 -5.86 -23.77 -18.93
CA SER A 571 -6.35 -22.66 -18.08
C SER A 571 -6.27 -21.31 -18.77
N LEU A 572 -5.24 -21.09 -19.59
CA LEU A 572 -5.06 -19.89 -20.38
C LEU A 572 -6.14 -19.77 -21.46
N LEU A 573 -6.36 -20.84 -22.24
CA LEU A 573 -7.41 -20.88 -23.26
C LEU A 573 -8.81 -20.64 -22.66
N GLN A 574 -9.10 -21.28 -21.53
CA GLN A 574 -10.35 -21.08 -20.80
C GLN A 574 -10.50 -19.63 -20.32
N THR A 575 -9.44 -19.03 -19.78
CA THR A 575 -9.45 -17.64 -19.31
C THR A 575 -9.69 -16.65 -20.45
N LEU A 576 -9.04 -16.86 -21.60
CA LEU A 576 -9.23 -16.03 -22.78
C LEU A 576 -10.66 -16.10 -23.32
N LEU A 577 -11.22 -17.30 -23.44
CA LEU A 577 -12.60 -17.49 -23.90
C LEU A 577 -13.61 -16.86 -22.94
N MET A 578 -13.43 -17.02 -21.63
CA MET A 578 -14.30 -16.40 -20.63
C MET A 578 -14.22 -14.88 -20.62
N ARG A 579 -13.01 -14.30 -20.75
CA ARG A 579 -12.82 -12.84 -20.85
C ARG A 579 -13.48 -12.28 -22.11
N ALA A 580 -13.55 -13.06 -23.18
CA ALA A 580 -14.25 -12.72 -24.42
C ALA A 580 -15.77 -13.00 -24.37
N GLY A 581 -16.31 -13.45 -23.22
CA GLY A 581 -17.74 -13.69 -23.02
C GLY A 581 -18.25 -15.04 -23.55
N HIS A 582 -17.36 -15.98 -23.87
CA HIS A 582 -17.71 -17.30 -24.43
C HIS A 582 -17.73 -18.40 -23.37
N SER A 583 -18.43 -19.48 -23.68
CA SER A 583 -18.46 -20.69 -22.83
C SER A 583 -17.09 -21.40 -22.81
N PRO A 584 -16.79 -22.15 -21.73
CA PRO A 584 -15.51 -22.85 -21.61
C PRO A 584 -15.27 -23.87 -22.75
N PRO A 585 -14.00 -24.07 -23.16
CA PRO A 585 -13.66 -25.00 -24.24
C PRO A 585 -13.97 -26.45 -23.83
N LYS A 586 -14.54 -27.24 -24.75
CA LYS A 586 -14.86 -28.66 -24.54
C LYS A 586 -13.79 -29.55 -25.16
N TYR A 587 -13.33 -30.56 -24.42
CA TYR A 587 -12.31 -31.50 -24.91
C TYR A 587 -12.93 -32.88 -25.18
N LYS A 588 -12.57 -33.49 -26.31
CA LYS A 588 -12.90 -34.87 -26.68
C LYS A 588 -11.60 -35.61 -26.97
N THR A 589 -11.33 -36.69 -26.24
CA THR A 589 -10.07 -37.45 -26.38
C THR A 589 -10.35 -38.87 -26.83
N LYS A 590 -9.62 -39.33 -27.85
CA LYS A 590 -9.71 -40.71 -28.39
C LYS A 590 -8.40 -41.44 -28.15
N HIS A 591 -8.50 -42.72 -27.78
CA HIS A 591 -7.37 -43.64 -27.74
C HIS A 591 -7.12 -44.23 -29.13
N LEU A 592 -5.88 -44.19 -29.59
CA LEU A 592 -5.47 -44.64 -30.93
C LEU A 592 -4.93 -46.08 -30.87
N LYS A 593 -4.93 -46.77 -32.01
CA LYS A 593 -4.34 -48.11 -32.15
C LYS A 593 -2.83 -48.14 -31.88
N SER A 594 -2.15 -46.99 -31.93
CA SER A 594 -0.72 -46.82 -31.59
C SER A 594 -0.44 -46.72 -30.09
N ASN A 595 -1.44 -46.97 -29.22
CA ASN A 595 -1.33 -46.82 -27.76
C ASN A 595 -1.06 -45.38 -27.30
N GLU A 596 -1.51 -44.40 -28.08
CA GLU A 596 -1.42 -42.97 -27.81
C GLU A 596 -2.82 -42.34 -27.75
N PHE A 597 -2.93 -41.18 -27.12
CA PHE A 597 -4.16 -40.39 -27.02
C PHE A 597 -4.09 -39.19 -27.96
N ARG A 598 -5.17 -38.91 -28.68
CA ARG A 598 -5.33 -37.68 -29.46
C ARG A 598 -6.56 -36.93 -28.96
N ALA A 599 -6.40 -35.66 -28.64
CA ALA A 599 -7.48 -34.81 -28.16
C ALA A 599 -7.88 -33.76 -29.19
N LEU A 600 -9.14 -33.40 -29.14
CA LEU A 600 -9.76 -32.32 -29.89
C LEU A 600 -10.35 -31.33 -28.89
N VAL A 601 -10.11 -30.04 -29.09
CA VAL A 601 -10.74 -28.96 -28.34
C VAL A 601 -11.73 -28.20 -29.22
N GLU A 602 -12.91 -27.94 -28.68
CA GLU A 602 -14.04 -27.34 -29.38
C GLU A 602 -14.57 -26.12 -28.63
N PHE A 603 -14.69 -24.99 -29.35
CA PHE A 603 -15.36 -23.78 -28.87
C PHE A 603 -15.93 -23.00 -30.06
N LYS A 604 -17.11 -22.38 -29.91
CA LYS A 604 -17.78 -21.57 -30.95
C LYS A 604 -17.91 -22.30 -32.33
N GLY A 605 -18.13 -23.61 -32.33
CA GLY A 605 -18.20 -24.43 -33.54
C GLY A 605 -16.85 -24.66 -34.24
N MET A 606 -15.75 -24.17 -33.68
CA MET A 606 -14.38 -24.40 -34.15
C MET A 606 -13.79 -25.60 -33.43
N GLN A 607 -13.00 -26.40 -34.15
CA GLN A 607 -12.38 -27.61 -33.63
C GLN A 607 -10.88 -27.60 -33.95
N PHE A 608 -10.06 -27.83 -32.92
CA PHE A 608 -8.60 -27.91 -33.04
C PHE A 608 -8.13 -29.26 -32.53
N VAL A 609 -7.30 -29.93 -33.32
CA VAL A 609 -6.86 -31.30 -33.05
C VAL A 609 -5.38 -31.27 -32.67
N GLY A 610 -5.07 -31.70 -31.45
CA GLY A 610 -3.69 -31.85 -30.99
C GLY A 610 -3.02 -33.07 -31.62
N LYS A 611 -1.69 -33.14 -31.50
CA LYS A 611 -0.90 -34.31 -31.90
C LYS A 611 -1.13 -35.48 -30.92
N PRO A 612 -0.94 -36.73 -31.36
CA PRO A 612 -0.94 -37.89 -30.45
C PRO A 612 0.08 -37.72 -29.33
N LYS A 613 -0.31 -38.09 -28.10
CA LYS A 613 0.56 -38.05 -26.90
C LYS A 613 0.36 -39.30 -26.05
N LYS A 614 1.36 -39.59 -25.23
CA LYS A 614 1.42 -40.78 -24.37
C LYS A 614 0.29 -40.88 -23.32
N ASN A 615 -0.35 -39.77 -22.95
CA ASN A 615 -1.48 -39.78 -22.02
C ASN A 615 -2.54 -38.73 -22.38
N LYS A 616 -3.76 -38.92 -21.85
CA LYS A 616 -4.92 -38.07 -22.09
C LYS A 616 -4.68 -36.60 -21.75
N GLN A 617 -4.01 -36.30 -20.63
CA GLN A 617 -3.78 -34.92 -20.18
C GLN A 617 -2.83 -34.16 -21.10
N LEU A 618 -1.76 -34.82 -21.57
CA LEU A 618 -0.81 -34.26 -22.53
C LEU A 618 -1.46 -34.04 -23.89
N ALA A 619 -2.32 -34.96 -24.34
CA ALA A 619 -3.06 -34.82 -25.59
C ALA A 619 -4.00 -33.60 -25.55
N GLU A 620 -4.72 -33.41 -24.44
CA GLU A 620 -5.59 -32.23 -24.24
C GLU A 620 -4.79 -30.93 -24.11
N ARG A 621 -3.62 -30.97 -23.48
CA ARG A 621 -2.70 -29.83 -23.41
C ARG A 621 -2.21 -29.43 -24.80
N ASP A 622 -1.85 -30.39 -25.64
CA ASP A 622 -1.39 -30.15 -27.00
C ASP A 622 -2.52 -29.57 -27.89
N ALA A 623 -3.74 -30.11 -27.77
CA ALA A 623 -4.91 -29.53 -28.45
C ALA A 623 -5.20 -28.08 -28.01
N ALA A 624 -4.98 -27.76 -26.73
CA ALA A 624 -5.11 -26.40 -26.22
C ALA A 624 -4.03 -25.46 -26.79
N ILE A 625 -2.81 -25.95 -26.99
CA ILE A 625 -1.72 -25.20 -27.61
C ILE A 625 -2.05 -24.89 -29.07
N GLU A 626 -2.58 -25.84 -29.84
CA GLU A 626 -3.01 -25.61 -31.23
C GLU A 626 -4.12 -24.54 -31.32
N ALA A 627 -5.10 -24.59 -30.41
CA ALA A 627 -6.15 -23.57 -30.32
C ALA A 627 -5.59 -22.19 -29.94
N LEU A 628 -4.66 -22.12 -28.99
CA LEU A 628 -4.01 -20.88 -28.58
C LEU A 628 -3.14 -20.32 -29.71
N ALA A 629 -2.39 -21.17 -30.40
CA ALA A 629 -1.59 -20.79 -31.56
C ALA A 629 -2.49 -20.12 -32.61
N TRP A 630 -3.63 -20.72 -32.95
CA TRP A 630 -4.58 -20.12 -33.89
C TRP A 630 -5.16 -18.78 -33.42
N LEU A 631 -5.48 -18.66 -32.12
CA LEU A 631 -5.90 -17.39 -31.52
C LEU A 631 -4.80 -16.32 -31.56
N THR A 632 -3.55 -16.71 -31.75
CA THR A 632 -2.39 -15.82 -31.71
C THR A 632 -1.63 -15.67 -33.03
N HIS A 633 -2.04 -16.35 -34.12
CA HIS A 633 -1.43 -16.21 -35.45
C HIS A 633 -2.09 -15.11 -36.30
N THR A 634 -1.27 -14.20 -36.83
CA THR A 634 -1.58 -13.24 -37.91
C THR A 634 -1.40 -13.89 -39.28
N SER A 635 -2.29 -13.66 -40.24
CA SER A 635 -2.23 -14.27 -41.59
C SER A 635 -1.20 -13.59 -42.50
N ASP A 636 -0.23 -14.37 -42.99
CA ASP A 636 0.74 -14.02 -44.04
C ASP A 636 0.07 -13.90 -45.43
N ASN A 637 -0.70 -12.85 -45.69
CA ASN A 637 -1.20 -12.59 -47.04
C ASN A 637 -1.32 -11.08 -47.35
N SER A 638 -0.18 -10.44 -47.57
CA SER A 638 -0.08 -9.25 -48.42
C SER A 638 1.34 -9.14 -48.98
N ARG A 639 1.50 -9.59 -50.23
CA ARG A 639 2.64 -9.21 -51.07
C ARG A 639 2.49 -7.73 -51.41
N GLY A 640 3.55 -6.95 -51.20
CA GLY A 640 3.70 -5.60 -51.74
C GLY A 640 3.39 -4.49 -50.74
N GLU A 641 4.43 -3.72 -50.44
CA GLU A 641 4.45 -2.40 -49.79
C GLU A 641 4.30 -2.34 -48.27
N GLU A 642 5.05 -1.39 -47.73
CA GLU A 642 5.57 -1.27 -46.38
C GLU A 642 4.50 -0.85 -45.35
N ASP A 643 4.33 -1.62 -44.26
CA ASP A 643 3.74 -1.13 -43.01
C ASP A 643 4.27 -1.95 -41.81
N ASN A 644 5.13 -1.33 -40.99
CA ASN A 644 5.79 -1.95 -39.83
C ASN A 644 5.01 -1.66 -38.53
N SER A 645 3.88 -2.35 -38.32
CA SER A 645 3.16 -2.33 -37.03
C SER A 645 3.25 -3.68 -36.29
N PRO A 646 3.42 -3.69 -34.95
CA PRO A 646 3.48 -4.93 -34.16
C PRO A 646 2.12 -5.63 -34.13
N PRO A 647 2.06 -6.95 -33.86
CA PRO A 647 0.81 -7.71 -33.88
C PRO A 647 -0.12 -7.23 -32.75
N ASP A 648 -1.07 -6.37 -33.12
CA ASP A 648 -2.25 -6.05 -32.33
C ASP A 648 -3.10 -7.31 -32.13
N VAL A 649 -4.01 -7.30 -31.14
CA VAL A 649 -4.95 -8.40 -30.85
C VAL A 649 -5.42 -9.03 -32.16
N THR A 650 -5.06 -10.29 -32.41
CA THR A 650 -5.17 -10.89 -33.75
C THR A 650 -6.57 -10.74 -34.32
N ASP A 651 -6.66 -10.65 -35.65
CA ASP A 651 -7.94 -10.62 -36.39
C ASP A 651 -8.89 -11.76 -35.99
N ASN A 652 -8.35 -12.88 -35.51
CA ASN A 652 -9.09 -14.03 -34.99
C ASN A 652 -9.70 -13.77 -33.60
N MET A 653 -9.02 -13.06 -32.71
CA MET A 653 -9.56 -12.59 -31.42
C MET A 653 -10.63 -11.50 -31.61
N LEU A 654 -10.47 -10.61 -32.59
CA LEU A 654 -11.50 -9.62 -32.96
C LEU A 654 -12.78 -10.28 -33.52
N LYS A 655 -12.63 -11.35 -34.32
CA LYS A 655 -13.76 -12.20 -34.77
C LYS A 655 -14.49 -12.91 -33.62
N LEU A 656 -13.81 -13.19 -32.50
CA LEU A 656 -14.43 -13.72 -31.29
C LEU A 656 -15.21 -12.66 -30.51
N LEU A 657 -14.76 -11.40 -30.53
CA LEU A 657 -15.38 -10.28 -29.81
C LEU A 657 -16.54 -9.59 -30.56
N GLY A 658 -16.86 -10.02 -31.79
CA GLY A 658 -18.00 -9.50 -32.57
C GLY A 658 -17.85 -8.05 -33.07
N LYS A 659 -16.67 -7.45 -32.96
CA LYS A 659 -16.41 -6.06 -33.37
C LYS A 659 -15.84 -6.04 -34.80
N ARG A 660 -16.60 -5.56 -35.77
CA ARG A 660 -16.07 -5.21 -37.11
C ARG A 660 -15.22 -3.94 -37.00
N ARG A 661 -14.00 -3.96 -37.58
CA ARG A 661 -13.21 -2.75 -37.87
C ARG A 661 -14.03 -1.84 -38.79
N ARG A 662 -14.25 -0.57 -38.42
CA ARG A 662 -14.80 0.45 -39.34
C ARG A 662 -13.78 0.68 -40.46
N SER A 663 -14.19 0.55 -41.72
CA SER A 663 -13.30 0.85 -42.86
C SER A 663 -13.03 2.36 -42.94
N LYS A 664 -11.78 2.73 -43.23
CA LYS A 664 -11.40 4.09 -43.61
C LYS A 664 -12.13 4.42 -44.92
N ARG A 665 -13.01 5.43 -44.90
CA ARG A 665 -13.45 6.11 -46.12
C ARG A 665 -12.27 6.96 -46.63
N GLN A 666 -11.81 6.67 -47.83
CA GLN A 666 -11.04 7.63 -48.63
C GLN A 666 -11.95 8.79 -49.03
N SER A 667 -11.57 10.01 -48.67
CA SER A 667 -11.85 11.24 -49.40
C SER A 667 -10.55 11.59 -50.13
N GLY A 668 -10.48 11.74 -51.45
CA GLY A 668 -11.47 12.40 -52.30
C GLY A 668 -11.28 13.89 -52.15
#